data_AF-A0AAV6FKB2-F1
#
_entry.id   AF-A0AAV6FKB2-F1
#
_cell.length_a   1.000
_cell.length_b   1.000
_cell.length_c   1.000
_cell.angle_alpha   90.00
_cell.angle_beta   90.00
_cell.angle_gamma   90.00
#
_symmetry.space_group_name_H-M   'P 1'
#
loop_
_entity.id
_entity.type
_entity.pdbx_description
1 polymer ?
#
loop_
_entity_poly.entity_id
_entity_poly.type
_entity_poly.pdbx_seq_one_letter_code
_entity_poly.pdbx_strand_id
1 'polypeptide(L)'
;MADSKNILSKRSLRRHVKKNTDSAMARLHTCTTDLEVTTTVTELPPSCSCTAHIPCFDTESECDEEGDWFMAFDSEDMSATSGQEDVGMTNDYNSSDEQEGDSDTNSTDDSNLRDDIKVWAIATNTPISHLSSLLSVLRKHLPNVNLPKDGRTLLSTPTSTEVQSKAGGSMHYFGVANGVRARIDDNGILKSTHTLHLQINIDGLPLFKSSNQQFWPILGLIEEDPCRIPFVISLYCGYSKPSDANEYLSDFVTEMGKLASGLEYQSNFYRIKISAFVCDAPARAFVKNIKAHNSYYGCERCVQEGAWLNHRLNYPDTNSVLRTDEHFRAQTQTDHHKEGESALLQIDIGMVSQFVLDFMHLVCLGVVRKLIWLWMKGPLPTRIGNQSITVISDRLIRLGKNLPKEFGRKGRSLREVDRWKATEFRTFLLYTGPIALKKTLPKLMYDHFLLLHVAISILCSPRLHKHYCDYAENVLMVFVQNFPVIYGDFVVYNVHNLIHLASDVRKFGPLPQMFAFPFENFLHKLKRQIRKPNQSLQQVVRRLTEQSNISRVRLPSGSLPSRLTASLSHYTCDRFTLSVQEGNNIISCASTIFKIEKIQTTHGVTSFVVRQYVQQQPFFNYPVNSLQMGTAVVEEMCTETSIITEKDIDCKMVAIPYKTRLVIYPLNHL
;
A
#
# COMPACT_ATOMS: atom_id res chain seq x y z
N MET A 1 36.92 31.64 -13.19
CA MET A 1 36.13 31.57 -14.43
C MET A 1 34.82 30.91 -14.08
N ALA A 2 33.74 31.68 -14.20
CA ALA A 2 32.40 31.28 -13.81
C ALA A 2 31.74 30.53 -14.97
N ASP A 3 31.57 29.21 -14.82
CA ASP A 3 30.66 28.47 -15.70
C ASP A 3 29.24 28.74 -15.23
N SER A 4 28.56 29.58 -15.99
CA SER A 4 27.14 29.84 -15.87
C SER A 4 26.37 28.52 -15.99
N LYS A 5 25.85 28.00 -14.87
CA LYS A 5 24.81 26.97 -14.87
C LYS A 5 23.67 27.50 -15.76
N ASN A 6 23.49 26.87 -16.93
CA ASN A 6 22.44 27.19 -17.88
C ASN A 6 21.08 26.92 -17.23
N ILE A 7 20.48 27.94 -16.62
CA ILE A 7 19.11 27.90 -16.11
C ILE A 7 18.19 27.75 -17.32
N LEU A 8 17.65 26.54 -17.52
CA LEU A 8 16.67 26.29 -18.58
C LEU A 8 15.44 27.19 -18.32
N SER A 9 15.20 28.16 -19.21
CA SER A 9 14.02 29.02 -19.13
C SER A 9 12.72 28.19 -19.08
N LYS A 10 11.63 28.72 -18.52
CA LYS A 10 10.29 28.06 -18.49
C LYS A 10 9.85 27.52 -19.86
N ARG A 11 10.30 28.16 -20.96
CA ARG A 11 10.04 27.73 -22.34
C ARG A 11 10.93 26.55 -22.76
N SER A 12 12.18 26.52 -22.30
CA SER A 12 13.11 25.42 -22.52
C SER A 12 12.70 24.16 -21.75
N LEU A 13 12.21 24.31 -20.51
CA LEU A 13 11.71 23.19 -19.71
C LEU A 13 10.48 22.52 -20.34
N ARG A 14 9.52 23.32 -20.83
CA ARG A 14 8.37 22.80 -21.60
C ARG A 14 8.78 22.15 -22.91
N ARG A 15 9.80 22.67 -23.61
CA ARG A 15 10.33 22.07 -24.85
C ARG A 15 11.11 20.79 -24.58
N HIS A 16 11.86 20.70 -23.50
CA HIS A 16 12.64 19.51 -23.13
C HIS A 16 11.73 18.36 -22.73
N VAL A 17 10.73 18.65 -21.89
CA VAL A 17 9.64 17.74 -21.56
C VAL A 17 8.91 17.31 -22.83
N LYS A 18 8.42 18.25 -23.64
CA LYS A 18 7.69 17.93 -24.88
C LYS A 18 8.55 17.11 -25.86
N LYS A 19 9.84 17.39 -26.01
CA LYS A 19 10.75 16.64 -26.90
C LYS A 19 10.97 15.20 -26.42
N ASN A 20 11.10 14.97 -25.11
CA ASN A 20 11.26 13.62 -24.55
C ASN A 20 9.93 12.85 -24.55
N THR A 21 8.80 13.53 -24.29
CA THR A 21 7.45 12.96 -24.36
C THR A 21 7.02 12.63 -25.79
N ASP A 22 7.26 13.53 -26.76
CA ASP A 22 6.88 13.34 -28.17
C ASP A 22 7.72 12.21 -28.81
N SER A 23 9.00 12.08 -28.46
CA SER A 23 9.87 10.96 -28.91
C SER A 23 9.41 9.60 -28.39
N ALA A 24 8.90 9.55 -27.14
CA ALA A 24 8.34 8.33 -26.55
C ALA A 24 6.95 7.99 -27.12
N MET A 25 6.09 8.99 -27.35
CA MET A 25 4.74 8.83 -27.90
C MET A 25 4.73 8.50 -29.40
N ALA A 26 5.71 8.99 -30.18
CA ALA A 26 5.83 8.68 -31.61
C ALA A 26 6.15 7.19 -31.87
N ARG A 27 6.81 6.49 -30.93
CA ARG A 27 7.06 5.04 -31.02
C ARG A 27 5.83 4.18 -30.68
N LEU A 28 4.78 4.79 -30.11
CA LEU A 28 3.58 4.10 -29.61
C LEU A 28 2.42 4.07 -30.61
N HIS A 29 2.28 5.08 -31.48
CA HIS A 29 1.21 5.12 -32.49
C HIS A 29 1.33 4.04 -33.58
N THR A 30 2.53 3.49 -33.80
CA THR A 30 2.76 2.38 -34.73
C THR A 30 2.30 1.02 -34.19
N CYS A 31 1.93 0.92 -32.91
CA CYS A 31 1.56 -0.36 -32.26
C CYS A 31 0.05 -0.47 -31.94
N THR A 32 -0.70 0.64 -32.06
CA THR A 32 -2.13 0.73 -31.69
C THR A 32 -3.10 0.59 -32.86
N THR A 33 -2.60 0.50 -34.10
CA THR A 33 -3.43 0.40 -35.32
C THR A 33 -4.02 -0.98 -35.60
N ASP A 34 -3.67 -2.01 -34.82
CA ASP A 34 -4.07 -3.41 -35.12
C ASP A 34 -5.34 -3.89 -34.39
N LEU A 35 -6.09 -3.00 -33.73
CA LEU A 35 -7.30 -3.33 -32.98
C LEU A 35 -8.43 -2.33 -33.25
N GLU A 36 -9.02 -2.39 -34.44
CA GLU A 36 -10.36 -1.84 -34.70
C GLU A 36 -11.35 -2.98 -34.87
N VAL A 37 -12.24 -3.16 -33.89
CA VAL A 37 -13.48 -3.94 -34.03
C VAL A 37 -14.60 -2.97 -34.36
N THR A 38 -15.29 -3.27 -35.44
CA THR A 38 -16.35 -2.52 -36.10
C THR A 38 -17.59 -2.35 -35.22
N THR A 39 -17.98 -1.12 -34.92
CA THR A 39 -19.31 -0.78 -34.38
C THR A 39 -20.05 0.08 -35.41
N THR A 40 -21.10 -0.48 -36.01
CA THR A 40 -21.99 0.24 -36.93
C THR A 40 -23.00 1.08 -36.15
N VAL A 41 -22.89 2.41 -36.25
CA VAL A 41 -23.91 3.36 -35.77
C VAL A 41 -24.48 4.09 -36.98
N THR A 42 -25.79 3.97 -37.17
CA THR A 42 -26.58 4.72 -38.17
C THR A 42 -26.88 6.12 -37.64
N GLU A 43 -26.34 7.16 -38.31
CA GLU A 43 -26.63 8.57 -38.07
C GLU A 43 -27.90 9.04 -38.82
N LEU A 44 -28.58 10.06 -38.27
CA LEU A 44 -29.37 11.10 -38.97
C LEU A 44 -29.60 12.29 -37.97
N PRO A 45 -29.90 13.54 -38.42
CA PRO A 45 -28.97 14.68 -38.33
C PRO A 45 -29.49 15.87 -37.46
N PRO A 46 -28.73 16.98 -37.31
CA PRO A 46 -28.85 17.93 -36.19
C PRO A 46 -29.64 19.22 -36.50
N SER A 47 -30.19 19.82 -35.45
CA SER A 47 -30.54 21.25 -35.35
C SER A 47 -30.55 21.59 -33.84
N CYS A 48 -30.23 22.77 -33.32
CA CYS A 48 -30.21 24.12 -33.86
C CYS A 48 -29.28 24.97 -32.99
N SER A 49 -28.64 25.96 -33.62
CA SER A 49 -27.86 27.04 -33.04
C SER A 49 -28.69 28.04 -32.25
N CYS A 50 -28.13 28.60 -31.17
CA CYS A 50 -28.29 30.02 -30.89
C CYS A 50 -27.18 30.56 -29.97
N THR A 51 -26.48 31.54 -30.54
CA THR A 51 -25.49 32.44 -29.95
C THR A 51 -26.17 33.55 -29.15
N ALA A 52 -25.55 33.99 -28.05
CA ALA A 52 -25.66 35.38 -27.59
C ALA A 52 -24.39 35.76 -26.81
N HIS A 53 -23.94 36.97 -27.10
CA HIS A 53 -22.63 37.54 -26.88
C HIS A 53 -22.75 38.72 -25.88
N ILE A 54 -21.62 39.07 -25.21
CA ILE A 54 -21.20 40.44 -24.75
C ILE A 54 -21.54 40.84 -23.29
N PRO A 55 -20.67 41.59 -22.54
CA PRO A 55 -19.20 41.67 -22.52
C PRO A 55 -18.55 41.81 -21.09
N CYS A 56 -17.21 41.88 -21.13
CA CYS A 56 -16.20 42.41 -20.19
C CYS A 56 -16.64 43.43 -19.11
N PHE A 57 -15.98 43.38 -17.95
CA PHE A 57 -15.33 44.55 -17.35
C PHE A 57 -14.20 44.15 -16.39
N ASP A 58 -13.02 44.73 -16.63
CA ASP A 58 -11.79 44.68 -15.83
C ASP A 58 -11.91 45.54 -14.57
N THR A 59 -11.15 45.20 -13.52
CA THR A 59 -10.39 46.20 -12.74
C THR A 59 -9.28 45.50 -11.94
N GLU A 60 -8.08 46.01 -12.15
CA GLU A 60 -6.84 45.75 -11.40
C GLU A 60 -6.83 46.53 -10.06
N SER A 61 -6.13 46.02 -9.05
CA SER A 61 -5.36 46.85 -8.12
C SER A 61 -4.32 46.01 -7.35
N GLU A 62 -3.06 46.43 -7.50
CA GLU A 62 -1.88 46.20 -6.62
C GLU A 62 -2.21 46.66 -5.17
N CYS A 63 -1.48 46.41 -4.07
CA CYS A 63 -0.05 46.44 -3.72
C CYS A 63 0.11 45.64 -2.39
N ASP A 64 1.15 44.85 -2.08
CA ASP A 64 2.54 45.12 -1.63
C ASP A 64 2.79 44.90 -0.12
N GLU A 65 4.06 44.53 0.16
CA GLU A 65 4.82 44.43 1.44
C GLU A 65 4.62 43.16 2.30
N GLU A 66 5.52 42.18 2.25
CA GLU A 66 6.88 42.05 2.82
C GLU A 66 6.95 41.87 4.34
N GLY A 67 7.62 40.79 4.76
CA GLY A 67 7.75 40.36 6.15
C GLY A 67 8.53 39.06 6.24
N ASP A 68 9.85 39.22 6.20
CA ASP A 68 10.91 38.22 6.20
C ASP A 68 10.98 37.42 7.52
N TRP A 69 11.11 36.09 7.47
CA TRP A 69 11.61 35.28 8.60
C TRP A 69 12.21 33.96 8.08
N PHE A 70 13.54 33.96 8.02
CA PHE A 70 14.40 32.86 7.60
C PHE A 70 14.76 32.00 8.83
N MET A 71 14.41 30.70 8.83
CA MET A 71 14.91 29.74 9.80
C MET A 71 15.26 28.43 9.08
N ALA A 72 16.49 27.98 9.33
CA ALA A 72 17.18 26.87 8.69
C ALA A 72 16.51 25.52 8.94
N PHE A 73 16.36 24.72 7.88
CA PHE A 73 15.94 23.32 7.91
C PHE A 73 17.17 22.42 7.78
N ASP A 74 17.73 21.95 8.89
CA ASP A 74 18.59 20.76 8.91
C ASP A 74 18.40 19.98 10.22
N SER A 75 17.75 18.83 10.10
CA SER A 75 18.07 17.60 10.83
C SER A 75 17.35 16.43 10.14
N GLU A 76 18.07 15.79 9.22
CA GLU A 76 17.71 14.47 8.72
C GLU A 76 18.08 13.44 9.79
N ASP A 77 17.08 13.05 10.59
CA ASP A 77 17.10 11.78 11.32
C ASP A 77 15.83 11.01 10.94
N MET A 78 15.97 10.11 9.96
CA MET A 78 14.90 9.22 9.50
C MET A 78 14.82 8.01 10.44
N SER A 79 14.27 8.25 11.63
CA SER A 79 13.54 7.22 12.37
C SER A 79 12.06 7.55 12.30
N ALA A 80 11.25 6.61 11.83
CA ALA A 80 9.80 6.73 11.84
C ALA A 80 9.30 6.77 13.29
N THR A 81 9.21 7.96 13.86
CA THR A 81 8.50 8.17 15.12
C THR A 81 7.01 8.04 14.86
N SER A 82 6.45 6.91 15.28
CA SER A 82 5.01 6.65 15.25
C SER A 82 4.29 7.61 16.21
N GLY A 83 3.65 8.63 15.60
CA GLY A 83 2.69 9.52 16.26
C GLY A 83 1.47 8.74 16.75
N GLN A 84 1.12 9.03 17.99
CA GLN A 84 0.26 8.34 18.95
C GLN A 84 -1.25 8.47 18.68
N GLU A 85 -2.02 7.50 19.15
CA GLU A 85 -3.45 7.63 19.46
C GLU A 85 -3.61 7.63 20.98
N ASP A 86 -4.35 8.60 21.50
CA ASP A 86 -4.83 8.69 22.88
C ASP A 86 -6.36 8.61 22.78
N VAL A 87 -6.97 7.55 23.28
CA VAL A 87 -8.43 7.34 23.22
C VAL A 87 -8.95 7.38 24.64
N GLY A 88 -9.43 8.56 25.05
CA GLY A 88 -10.34 8.71 26.18
C GLY A 88 -11.71 8.16 25.79
N MET A 89 -12.14 7.11 26.48
CA MET A 89 -13.50 6.56 26.41
C MET A 89 -14.42 7.38 27.32
N THR A 90 -15.39 8.08 26.74
CA THR A 90 -16.60 8.54 27.45
C THR A 90 -17.76 7.65 27.02
N ASN A 91 -18.22 6.78 27.91
CA ASN A 91 -19.40 5.94 27.75
C ASN A 91 -20.63 6.73 28.19
N ASP A 92 -21.56 7.01 27.28
CA ASP A 92 -22.96 7.27 27.60
C ASP A 92 -23.82 6.29 26.78
N TYR A 93 -24.26 5.22 27.43
CA TYR A 93 -25.28 4.31 26.92
C TYR A 93 -26.56 4.54 27.71
N ASN A 94 -27.58 5.07 27.04
CA ASN A 94 -28.95 5.04 27.51
C ASN A 94 -29.56 3.70 27.10
N SER A 95 -30.00 2.94 28.11
CA SER A 95 -30.70 1.66 27.99
C SER A 95 -32.18 1.91 27.72
N SER A 96 -32.76 1.15 26.80
CA SER A 96 -34.19 0.83 26.81
C SER A 96 -34.35 -0.63 26.44
N ASP A 97 -34.79 -1.40 27.43
CA ASP A 97 -35.11 -2.82 27.38
C ASP A 97 -36.28 -3.10 26.44
N GLU A 98 -36.17 -4.16 25.64
CA GLU A 98 -37.32 -5.00 25.27
C GLU A 98 -36.89 -6.47 25.33
N GLN A 99 -37.58 -7.22 26.19
CA GLN A 99 -37.47 -8.66 26.39
C GLN A 99 -38.33 -9.37 25.35
N GLU A 100 -37.77 -10.36 24.65
CA GLU A 100 -38.55 -11.54 24.24
C GLU A 100 -37.67 -12.78 24.45
N GLY A 101 -38.20 -13.70 25.25
CA GLY A 101 -37.60 -15.00 25.48
C GLY A 101 -38.03 -15.98 24.41
N ASP A 102 -37.14 -16.89 24.06
CA ASP A 102 -37.56 -18.18 23.53
C ASP A 102 -36.63 -19.28 24.06
N SER A 103 -37.26 -20.31 24.56
CA SER A 103 -36.63 -21.50 25.12
C SER A 103 -36.58 -22.56 24.05
N ASP A 104 -35.40 -23.07 23.72
CA ASP A 104 -35.33 -24.42 23.15
C ASP A 104 -34.00 -25.11 23.50
N THR A 105 -34.14 -26.26 24.14
CA THR A 105 -33.10 -27.20 24.53
C THR A 105 -32.70 -28.06 23.33
N ASN A 106 -31.40 -28.16 23.01
CA ASN A 106 -30.82 -29.37 22.40
C ASN A 106 -29.32 -29.52 22.66
N SER A 107 -28.94 -30.69 23.16
CA SER A 107 -27.65 -31.06 23.75
C SER A 107 -26.57 -31.44 22.73
N THR A 108 -26.26 -30.55 21.79
CA THR A 108 -25.10 -30.65 20.86
C THR A 108 -24.17 -29.43 20.93
N ASP A 109 -24.43 -28.48 21.83
CA ASP A 109 -23.83 -27.14 21.82
C ASP A 109 -22.60 -26.95 22.73
N ASP A 110 -22.25 -27.92 23.57
CA ASP A 110 -21.22 -27.76 24.61
C ASP A 110 -19.79 -27.61 24.05
N SER A 111 -19.48 -28.22 22.91
CA SER A 111 -18.19 -28.00 22.23
C SER A 111 -18.12 -26.63 21.56
N ASN A 112 -19.28 -26.09 21.14
CA ASN A 112 -19.37 -24.84 20.40
C ASN A 112 -19.05 -23.65 21.32
N LEU A 113 -19.67 -23.58 22.50
CA LEU A 113 -19.44 -22.46 23.44
C LEU A 113 -17.99 -22.37 23.91
N ARG A 114 -17.35 -23.50 24.23
CA ARG A 114 -15.94 -23.52 24.67
C ARG A 114 -15.02 -22.97 23.58
N ASP A 115 -15.26 -23.34 22.33
CA ASP A 115 -14.46 -22.90 21.19
C ASP A 115 -14.78 -21.46 20.79
N ASP A 116 -16.05 -21.04 20.87
CA ASP A 116 -16.47 -19.65 20.67
C ASP A 116 -15.80 -18.70 21.68
N ILE A 117 -15.72 -19.07 22.96
CA ILE A 117 -15.01 -18.28 23.97
C ILE A 117 -13.52 -18.19 23.65
N LYS A 118 -12.89 -19.27 23.14
CA LYS A 118 -11.49 -19.23 22.70
C LYS A 118 -11.30 -18.27 21.53
N VAL A 119 -12.14 -18.40 20.49
CA VAL A 119 -12.12 -17.56 19.29
C VAL A 119 -12.29 -16.10 19.68
N TRP A 120 -13.31 -15.80 20.49
CA TRP A 120 -13.56 -14.47 21.03
C TRP A 120 -12.34 -13.93 21.77
N ALA A 121 -11.81 -14.67 22.76
CA ALA A 121 -10.72 -14.19 23.59
C ALA A 121 -9.44 -13.89 22.79
N ILE A 122 -9.17 -14.66 21.74
CA ILE A 122 -8.05 -14.41 20.83
C ILE A 122 -8.33 -13.20 19.94
N ALA A 123 -9.53 -13.12 19.34
CA ALA A 123 -9.91 -12.04 18.43
C ALA A 123 -9.88 -10.67 19.12
N THR A 124 -10.30 -10.61 20.39
CA THR A 124 -10.31 -9.37 21.19
C THR A 124 -9.00 -9.12 21.94
N ASN A 125 -8.02 -10.02 21.87
CA ASN A 125 -6.79 -9.98 22.65
C ASN A 125 -7.05 -9.82 24.16
N THR A 126 -8.02 -10.58 24.70
CA THR A 126 -8.51 -10.47 26.10
C THR A 126 -7.44 -10.85 27.12
N PRO A 127 -7.22 -10.04 28.18
CA PRO A 127 -6.35 -10.38 29.31
C PRO A 127 -6.62 -11.78 29.88
N ILE A 128 -5.57 -12.59 30.13
CA ILE A 128 -5.75 -13.92 30.75
C ILE A 128 -6.47 -13.80 32.09
N SER A 129 -6.18 -12.76 32.87
CA SER A 129 -6.89 -12.46 34.11
C SER A 129 -8.39 -12.28 33.88
N HIS A 130 -8.78 -11.50 32.87
CA HIS A 130 -10.19 -11.27 32.54
C HIS A 130 -10.87 -12.54 32.01
N LEU A 131 -10.17 -13.31 31.17
CA LEU A 131 -10.68 -14.59 30.68
C LEU A 131 -10.89 -15.58 31.83
N SER A 132 -9.92 -15.72 32.73
CA SER A 132 -10.06 -16.58 33.92
C SER A 132 -11.20 -16.11 34.84
N SER A 133 -11.37 -14.79 35.02
CA SER A 133 -12.51 -14.24 35.77
C SER A 133 -13.84 -14.57 35.10
N LEU A 134 -13.96 -14.39 33.79
CA LEU A 134 -15.16 -14.74 33.03
C LEU A 134 -15.46 -16.24 33.15
N LEU A 135 -14.47 -17.11 32.97
CA LEU A 135 -14.62 -18.56 33.13
C LEU A 135 -15.09 -18.92 34.54
N SER A 136 -14.62 -18.21 35.56
CA SER A 136 -15.07 -18.45 36.94
C SER A 136 -16.55 -18.09 37.16
N VAL A 137 -17.07 -17.09 36.46
CA VAL A 137 -18.49 -16.71 36.47
C VAL A 137 -19.29 -17.74 35.69
N LEU A 138 -18.89 -18.04 34.45
CA LEU A 138 -19.59 -18.99 33.58
C LEU A 138 -19.69 -20.37 34.22
N ARG A 139 -18.62 -20.86 34.87
CA ARG A 139 -18.65 -22.16 35.58
C ARG A 139 -19.65 -22.24 36.72
N LYS A 140 -20.01 -21.11 37.35
CA LYS A 140 -21.03 -21.09 38.42
C LYS A 140 -22.43 -21.24 37.85
N HIS A 141 -22.69 -20.66 36.68
CA HIS A 141 -24.01 -20.61 36.07
C HIS A 141 -24.24 -21.67 34.99
N LEU A 142 -23.17 -22.26 34.45
CA LEU A 142 -23.17 -23.28 33.41
C LEU A 142 -22.33 -24.50 33.83
N PRO A 143 -22.73 -25.24 34.89
CA PRO A 143 -21.93 -26.36 35.43
C PRO A 143 -21.79 -27.54 34.46
N ASN A 144 -22.72 -27.67 33.49
CA ASN A 144 -22.72 -28.75 32.50
C ASN A 144 -21.72 -28.50 31.36
N VAL A 145 -21.34 -27.24 31.12
CA VAL A 145 -20.33 -26.89 30.11
C VAL A 145 -18.95 -27.05 30.75
N ASN A 146 -18.20 -28.09 30.36
CA ASN A 146 -16.89 -28.42 30.92
C ASN A 146 -15.82 -27.35 30.60
N LEU A 147 -15.89 -26.21 31.28
CA LEU A 147 -15.00 -25.07 31.14
C LEU A 147 -13.86 -25.12 32.18
N PRO A 148 -12.60 -24.85 31.78
CA PRO A 148 -11.47 -24.81 32.70
C PRO A 148 -11.52 -23.56 33.61
N LYS A 149 -10.78 -23.59 34.73
CA LYS A 149 -10.66 -22.45 35.65
C LYS A 149 -9.75 -21.33 35.12
N ASP A 150 -8.68 -21.70 34.42
CA ASP A 150 -7.65 -20.77 33.94
C ASP A 150 -7.77 -20.60 32.43
N GLY A 151 -7.77 -19.34 31.96
CA GLY A 151 -7.73 -18.99 30.55
C GLY A 151 -6.55 -19.58 29.79
N ARG A 152 -5.41 -19.83 30.44
CA ARG A 152 -4.26 -20.54 29.82
C ARG A 152 -4.61 -21.98 29.46
N THR A 153 -5.36 -22.66 30.32
CA THR A 153 -5.85 -24.01 30.06
C THR A 153 -6.91 -24.01 28.96
N LEU A 154 -7.75 -22.95 28.89
CA LEU A 154 -8.69 -22.79 27.80
C LEU A 154 -7.97 -22.62 26.46
N LEU A 155 -6.97 -21.73 26.40
CA LEU A 155 -6.24 -21.38 25.18
C LEU A 155 -5.11 -22.37 24.82
N SER A 156 -4.89 -23.40 25.66
CA SER A 156 -3.75 -24.32 25.55
C SER A 156 -2.41 -23.59 25.44
N THR A 157 -2.22 -22.55 26.27
CA THR A 157 -1.01 -21.73 26.26
C THR A 157 0.22 -22.56 26.62
N PRO A 158 1.32 -22.53 25.83
CA PRO A 158 2.56 -23.24 26.16
C PRO A 158 3.15 -22.80 27.51
N THR A 159 3.62 -23.77 28.29
CA THR A 159 4.28 -23.52 29.59
C THR A 159 5.72 -23.04 29.41
N SER A 160 6.43 -23.52 28.40
CA SER A 160 7.77 -23.07 27.99
C SER A 160 7.74 -22.45 26.59
N THR A 161 8.77 -21.67 26.29
CA THR A 161 8.98 -21.07 24.96
C THR A 161 10.44 -21.22 24.65
N GLU A 162 10.75 -21.92 23.55
CA GLU A 162 12.13 -22.05 23.08
C GLU A 162 12.66 -20.67 22.68
N VAL A 163 13.81 -20.26 23.21
CA VAL A 163 14.41 -18.97 22.88
C VAL A 163 15.90 -19.19 22.70
N GLN A 164 16.43 -18.70 21.59
CA GLN A 164 17.84 -18.75 21.25
C GLN A 164 18.46 -17.38 21.53
N SER A 165 19.68 -17.36 22.09
CA SER A 165 20.48 -16.14 22.16
C SER A 165 21.25 -16.00 20.86
N LYS A 166 20.89 -15.01 20.03
CA LYS A 166 21.50 -14.78 18.70
C LYS A 166 21.65 -13.30 18.42
N ALA A 167 22.70 -12.90 17.71
CA ALA A 167 22.89 -11.54 17.15
C ALA A 167 22.65 -10.41 18.17
N GLY A 168 23.20 -10.58 19.38
CA GLY A 168 23.09 -9.61 20.47
C GLY A 168 21.71 -9.52 21.14
N GLY A 169 20.81 -10.46 20.87
CA GLY A 169 19.46 -10.48 21.44
C GLY A 169 18.90 -11.89 21.62
N SER A 170 17.57 -11.96 21.78
CA SER A 170 16.83 -13.22 21.93
C SER A 170 15.94 -13.44 20.70
N MET A 171 15.88 -14.66 20.21
CA MET A 171 15.17 -15.00 18.97
C MET A 171 14.36 -16.28 19.14
N HIS A 172 13.18 -16.32 18.52
CA HIS A 172 12.42 -17.54 18.34
C HIS A 172 12.24 -17.80 16.84
N TYR A 173 12.51 -19.03 16.42
CA TYR A 173 12.38 -19.46 15.04
C TYR A 173 11.12 -20.33 14.89
N PHE A 174 10.11 -19.82 14.17
CA PHE A 174 8.85 -20.54 13.92
C PHE A 174 8.97 -21.49 12.73
N GLY A 175 9.75 -21.10 11.72
CA GLY A 175 9.99 -21.87 10.51
C GLY A 175 9.04 -21.55 9.36
N VAL A 176 9.61 -21.51 8.16
CA VAL A 176 8.90 -21.29 6.88
C VAL A 176 7.89 -22.40 6.63
N ALA A 177 8.29 -23.66 6.80
CA ALA A 177 7.41 -24.80 6.56
C ALA A 177 6.17 -24.77 7.46
N ASN A 178 6.34 -24.39 8.73
CA ASN A 178 5.24 -24.30 9.68
C ASN A 178 4.25 -23.19 9.32
N GLY A 179 4.76 -22.02 8.94
CA GLY A 179 3.93 -20.92 8.45
C GLY A 179 3.16 -21.26 7.18
N VAL A 180 3.83 -21.89 6.20
CA VAL A 180 3.20 -22.34 4.95
C VAL A 180 2.10 -23.36 5.22
N ARG A 181 2.35 -24.37 6.04
CA ARG A 181 1.34 -25.37 6.43
C ARG A 181 0.12 -24.73 7.07
N ALA A 182 0.32 -23.79 8.00
CA ALA A 182 -0.78 -23.08 8.64
C ALA A 182 -1.63 -22.30 7.63
N ARG A 183 -1.00 -21.62 6.65
CA ARG A 183 -1.75 -20.92 5.59
C ARG A 183 -2.49 -21.87 4.65
N ILE A 184 -1.93 -23.03 4.32
CA ILE A 184 -2.61 -24.08 3.53
C ILE A 184 -3.84 -24.62 4.27
N ASP A 185 -3.75 -24.80 5.59
CA ASP A 185 -4.87 -25.23 6.41
C ASP A 185 -6.00 -24.19 6.44
N ASP A 186 -5.63 -22.91 6.57
CA ASP A 186 -6.57 -21.78 6.62
C ASP A 186 -7.24 -21.48 5.26
N ASN A 187 -6.62 -21.86 4.14
CA ASN A 187 -7.08 -21.48 2.80
C ASN A 187 -7.12 -22.66 1.81
N GLY A 188 -8.33 -23.09 1.47
CA GLY A 188 -8.56 -24.19 0.53
C GLY A 188 -7.98 -23.99 -0.87
N ILE A 189 -7.84 -22.74 -1.35
CA ILE A 189 -7.27 -22.45 -2.68
C ILE A 189 -5.81 -22.89 -2.76
N LEU A 190 -5.06 -22.71 -1.67
CA LEU A 190 -3.64 -23.07 -1.62
C LEU A 190 -3.43 -24.58 -1.75
N LYS A 191 -4.41 -25.41 -1.39
CA LYS A 191 -4.32 -26.87 -1.48
C LYS A 191 -4.18 -27.38 -2.91
N SER A 192 -4.72 -26.64 -3.89
CA SER A 192 -4.57 -26.94 -5.31
C SER A 192 -3.31 -26.34 -5.94
N THR A 193 -2.58 -25.49 -5.22
CA THR A 193 -1.45 -24.72 -5.75
C THR A 193 -0.14 -25.42 -5.43
N HIS A 194 0.42 -26.13 -6.40
CA HIS A 194 1.63 -26.95 -6.22
C HIS A 194 2.94 -26.15 -6.18
N THR A 195 2.93 -24.87 -6.57
CA THR A 195 4.09 -23.96 -6.44
C THR A 195 3.64 -22.72 -5.68
N LEU A 196 4.29 -22.45 -4.56
CA LEU A 196 3.96 -21.32 -3.68
C LEU A 196 5.08 -20.29 -3.74
N HIS A 197 4.73 -19.06 -4.08
CA HIS A 197 5.66 -17.93 -4.14
C HIS A 197 5.60 -17.14 -2.84
N LEU A 198 6.75 -17.00 -2.19
CA LEU A 198 6.92 -16.31 -0.91
C LEU A 198 7.50 -14.93 -1.09
N GLN A 199 6.79 -13.93 -0.60
CA GLN A 199 7.34 -12.61 -0.31
C GLN A 199 7.86 -12.58 1.12
N ILE A 200 9.10 -12.12 1.28
CA ILE A 200 9.77 -12.01 2.56
C ILE A 200 9.87 -10.54 2.97
N ASN A 201 9.49 -10.24 4.21
CA ASN A 201 9.65 -8.90 4.79
C ASN A 201 10.48 -8.98 6.08
N ILE A 202 11.38 -8.01 6.23
CA ILE A 202 12.20 -7.81 7.41
C ILE A 202 12.15 -6.33 7.72
N ASP A 203 11.78 -6.00 8.96
CA ASP A 203 11.65 -4.61 9.41
C ASP A 203 11.90 -4.48 10.92
N GLY A 204 12.30 -3.29 11.36
CA GLY A 204 12.49 -2.96 12.76
C GLY A 204 11.21 -2.40 13.39
N LEU A 205 10.78 -2.96 14.51
CA LEU A 205 9.57 -2.55 15.22
C LEU A 205 9.90 -2.12 16.66
N PRO A 206 10.05 -0.82 16.95
CA PRO A 206 10.19 -0.33 18.32
C PRO A 206 8.96 -0.67 19.16
N LEU A 207 9.16 -1.23 20.35
CA LEU A 207 8.06 -1.74 21.19
C LEU A 207 7.51 -0.67 22.14
N PHE A 208 8.40 0.09 22.75
CA PHE A 208 8.03 1.06 23.79
C PHE A 208 8.66 2.42 23.49
N LYS A 209 8.05 3.49 24.02
CA LYS A 209 8.60 4.85 23.90
C LYS A 209 9.73 5.11 24.90
N SER A 210 9.68 4.47 26.05
CA SER A 210 10.61 4.63 27.17
C SER A 210 11.75 3.62 27.18
N SER A 211 11.85 2.75 26.16
CA SER A 211 12.88 1.72 26.06
C SER A 211 13.26 1.50 24.60
N ASN A 212 14.53 1.22 24.35
CA ASN A 212 15.07 0.88 23.03
C ASN A 212 14.74 -0.56 22.60
N GLN A 213 13.93 -1.28 23.39
CA GLN A 213 13.51 -2.63 23.04
C GLN A 213 12.74 -2.63 21.71
N GLN A 214 13.17 -3.48 20.79
CA GLN A 214 12.65 -3.57 19.43
C GLN A 214 12.56 -5.02 18.98
N PHE A 215 11.59 -5.29 18.11
CA PHE A 215 11.54 -6.53 17.35
C PHE A 215 12.13 -6.37 15.97
N TRP A 216 12.71 -7.45 15.47
CA TRP A 216 13.09 -7.63 14.07
C TRP A 216 12.55 -8.98 13.62
N PRO A 217 11.30 -9.06 13.12
CA PRO A 217 10.77 -10.29 12.59
C PRO A 217 11.25 -10.55 11.15
N ILE A 218 11.27 -11.83 10.79
CA ILE A 218 11.23 -12.29 9.41
C ILE A 218 9.78 -12.73 9.17
N LEU A 219 9.10 -12.07 8.24
CA LEU A 219 7.71 -12.35 7.87
C LEU A 219 7.66 -12.97 6.48
N GLY A 220 6.76 -13.92 6.29
CA GLY A 220 6.44 -14.52 5.00
C GLY A 220 5.02 -14.19 4.57
N LEU A 221 4.78 -14.08 3.27
CA LEU A 221 3.46 -13.94 2.66
C LEU A 221 3.41 -14.81 1.40
N ILE A 222 2.34 -15.59 1.23
CA ILE A 222 2.13 -16.43 0.04
C ILE A 222 1.37 -15.60 -0.99
N GLU A 223 1.92 -15.45 -2.21
CA GLU A 223 1.30 -14.61 -3.23
C GLU A 223 -0.04 -15.15 -3.74
N GLU A 224 -0.17 -16.48 -3.79
CA GLU A 224 -1.38 -17.18 -4.20
C GLU A 224 -2.51 -17.17 -3.16
N ASP A 225 -2.23 -16.67 -1.95
CA ASP A 225 -3.25 -16.46 -0.93
C ASP A 225 -4.04 -15.17 -1.26
N PRO A 226 -5.32 -15.23 -1.65
CA PRO A 226 -6.09 -14.03 -1.99
C PRO A 226 -6.21 -13.04 -0.84
N CYS A 227 -6.17 -13.54 0.40
CA CYS A 227 -6.22 -12.73 1.61
C CYS A 227 -4.88 -12.03 1.91
N ARG A 228 -3.78 -12.48 1.29
CA ARG A 228 -2.41 -11.92 1.43
C ARG A 228 -2.01 -11.70 2.90
N ILE A 229 -2.31 -12.67 3.77
CA ILE A 229 -2.08 -12.55 5.21
C ILE A 229 -0.63 -12.98 5.52
N PRO A 230 0.21 -12.09 6.09
CA PRO A 230 1.54 -12.48 6.50
C PRO A 230 1.54 -13.48 7.66
N PHE A 231 2.62 -14.24 7.78
CA PHE A 231 2.92 -15.11 8.92
C PHE A 231 4.34 -14.88 9.42
N VAL A 232 4.59 -15.21 10.69
CA VAL A 232 5.92 -15.05 11.30
C VAL A 232 6.78 -16.29 10.98
N ILE A 233 7.93 -16.07 10.36
CA ILE A 233 8.98 -17.09 10.16
C ILE A 233 9.94 -17.06 11.36
N SER A 234 10.31 -15.87 11.80
CA SER A 234 11.13 -15.68 13.00
C SER A 234 10.81 -14.35 13.68
N LEU A 235 11.06 -14.28 14.99
CA LEU A 235 10.92 -13.08 15.79
C LEU A 235 12.17 -12.88 16.66
N TYR A 236 12.99 -11.89 16.32
CA TYR A 236 14.07 -11.39 17.18
C TYR A 236 13.56 -10.29 18.10
N CYS A 237 14.12 -10.23 19.30
CA CYS A 237 13.92 -9.18 20.30
C CYS A 237 15.26 -8.77 20.92
N GLY A 238 15.57 -7.49 20.84
CA GLY A 238 16.78 -6.91 21.42
C GLY A 238 16.59 -5.46 21.82
N TYR A 239 17.61 -4.86 22.43
CA TYR A 239 17.67 -3.41 22.70
C TYR A 239 18.31 -2.62 21.54
N SER A 240 18.79 -3.33 20.54
CA SER A 240 19.32 -2.80 19.28
C SER A 240 18.78 -3.65 18.12
N LYS A 241 18.99 -3.17 16.91
CA LYS A 241 18.97 -4.00 15.71
C LYS A 241 19.92 -5.20 15.90
N PRO A 242 19.64 -6.39 15.30
CA PRO A 242 20.54 -7.53 15.38
C PRO A 242 21.96 -7.13 14.96
N SER A 243 22.95 -7.50 15.77
CA SER A 243 24.33 -7.04 15.59
C SER A 243 24.99 -7.63 14.35
N ASP A 244 24.61 -8.86 14.00
CA ASP A 244 25.13 -9.60 12.85
C ASP A 244 23.96 -10.11 11.99
N ALA A 245 23.97 -9.77 10.70
CA ALA A 245 22.91 -10.16 9.77
C ALA A 245 22.92 -11.66 9.44
N ASN A 246 24.11 -12.27 9.39
CA ASN A 246 24.28 -13.65 8.98
C ASN A 246 23.85 -14.61 10.10
N GLU A 247 24.19 -14.30 11.35
CA GLU A 247 23.69 -15.02 12.52
C GLU A 247 22.16 -14.89 12.64
N TYR A 248 21.62 -13.69 12.43
CA TYR A 248 20.18 -13.42 12.41
C TYR A 248 19.43 -14.21 11.32
N LEU A 249 20.03 -14.40 10.14
CA LEU A 249 19.41 -15.12 9.01
C LEU A 249 19.69 -16.62 8.99
N SER A 250 20.56 -17.12 9.88
CA SER A 250 21.11 -18.48 9.83
C SER A 250 20.05 -19.59 9.75
N ASP A 251 19.04 -19.56 10.63
CA ASP A 251 17.98 -20.58 10.63
C ASP A 251 17.12 -20.52 9.37
N PHE A 252 16.80 -19.29 8.91
CA PHE A 252 16.01 -19.05 7.71
C PHE A 252 16.70 -19.61 6.47
N VAL A 253 17.98 -19.27 6.28
CA VAL A 253 18.79 -19.77 5.15
C VAL A 253 18.92 -21.28 5.21
N THR A 254 19.16 -21.84 6.40
CA THR A 254 19.28 -23.30 6.59
C THR A 254 17.99 -24.03 6.24
N GLU A 255 16.83 -23.54 6.67
CA GLU A 255 15.55 -24.16 6.34
C GLU A 255 15.22 -23.99 4.86
N MET A 256 15.45 -22.82 4.27
CA MET A 256 15.23 -22.60 2.84
C MET A 256 16.08 -23.51 1.97
N GLY A 257 17.33 -23.80 2.36
CA GLY A 257 18.17 -24.79 1.69
C GLY A 257 17.56 -26.21 1.73
N LYS A 258 16.92 -26.60 2.84
CA LYS A 258 16.19 -27.87 2.96
C LYS A 258 14.90 -27.87 2.13
N LEU A 259 14.19 -26.75 2.08
CA LEU A 259 12.94 -26.60 1.32
C LEU A 259 13.17 -26.48 -0.20
N ALA A 260 14.42 -26.37 -0.66
CA ALA A 260 14.74 -26.38 -2.08
C ALA A 260 14.28 -27.67 -2.78
N SER A 261 14.24 -28.80 -2.06
CA SER A 261 13.68 -30.06 -2.56
C SER A 261 12.16 -30.15 -2.48
N GLY A 262 11.48 -29.10 -2.03
CA GLY A 262 10.02 -29.04 -1.85
C GLY A 262 9.55 -29.40 -0.44
N LEU A 263 8.26 -29.19 -0.20
CA LEU A 263 7.55 -29.43 1.05
C LEU A 263 6.43 -30.45 0.82
N GLU A 264 6.55 -31.62 1.44
CA GLU A 264 5.45 -32.59 1.49
C GLU A 264 4.49 -32.24 2.64
N TYR A 265 3.19 -32.14 2.30
CA TYR A 265 2.15 -31.87 3.28
C TYR A 265 0.77 -32.34 2.81
N GLN A 266 0.03 -33.05 3.67
CA GLN A 266 -1.32 -33.58 3.37
C GLN A 266 -1.41 -34.33 2.02
N SER A 267 -0.45 -35.22 1.76
CA SER A 267 -0.34 -35.99 0.51
C SER A 267 -0.13 -35.16 -0.77
N ASN A 268 0.15 -33.86 -0.64
CA ASN A 268 0.53 -32.99 -1.74
C ASN A 268 2.00 -32.58 -1.62
N PHE A 269 2.61 -32.30 -2.76
CA PHE A 269 3.98 -31.81 -2.86
C PHE A 269 3.96 -30.35 -3.31
N TYR A 270 4.56 -29.47 -2.50
CA TYR A 270 4.62 -28.03 -2.73
C TYR A 270 6.04 -27.59 -3.03
N ARG A 271 6.25 -26.94 -4.18
CA ARG A 271 7.51 -26.26 -4.49
C ARG A 271 7.48 -24.86 -3.89
N ILE A 272 8.39 -24.60 -2.96
CA ILE A 272 8.51 -23.30 -2.30
C ILE A 272 9.55 -22.46 -3.04
N LYS A 273 9.18 -21.25 -3.45
CA LYS A 273 10.09 -20.29 -4.09
C LYS A 273 9.98 -18.94 -3.40
N ILE A 274 11.11 -18.29 -3.13
CA ILE A 274 11.07 -16.88 -2.75
C ILE A 274 10.90 -16.07 -4.05
N SER A 275 9.86 -15.26 -4.14
CA SER A 275 9.65 -14.35 -5.26
C SER A 275 10.39 -13.04 -5.03
N ALA A 276 10.18 -12.41 -3.87
CA ALA A 276 10.71 -11.09 -3.58
C ALA A 276 10.99 -10.84 -2.08
N PHE A 277 11.96 -9.97 -1.81
CA PHE A 277 12.16 -9.30 -0.52
C PHE A 277 11.55 -7.91 -0.56
N VAL A 278 10.51 -7.69 0.23
CA VAL A 278 9.78 -6.43 0.37
C VAL A 278 10.20 -5.77 1.69
N CYS A 279 11.28 -5.00 1.68
CA CYS A 279 11.85 -4.37 2.87
C CYS A 279 12.17 -2.90 2.60
N ASP A 280 12.28 -2.08 3.65
CA ASP A 280 12.77 -0.70 3.53
C ASP A 280 14.28 -0.65 3.20
N ALA A 281 14.80 0.52 2.81
CA ALA A 281 16.21 0.63 2.38
C ALA A 281 17.22 0.27 3.50
N PRO A 282 17.05 0.71 4.77
CA PRO A 282 17.87 0.26 5.89
C PRO A 282 17.88 -1.26 6.12
N ALA A 283 16.73 -1.93 6.05
CA ALA A 283 16.65 -3.38 6.22
C ALA A 283 17.26 -4.12 5.03
N ARG A 284 17.05 -3.66 3.79
CA ARG A 284 17.74 -4.22 2.61
C ARG A 284 19.25 -4.10 2.75
N ALA A 285 19.75 -2.92 3.13
CA ALA A 285 21.18 -2.70 3.31
C ALA A 285 21.80 -3.63 4.37
N PHE A 286 21.02 -3.93 5.42
CA PHE A 286 21.41 -4.87 6.46
C PHE A 286 21.57 -6.29 5.94
N VAL A 287 20.49 -6.86 5.39
CA VAL A 287 20.45 -8.27 5.02
C VAL A 287 21.28 -8.57 3.77
N LYS A 288 21.50 -7.57 2.92
CA LYS A 288 22.40 -7.66 1.76
C LYS A 288 23.87 -7.41 2.09
N ASN A 289 24.17 -7.00 3.32
CA ASN A 289 25.51 -6.58 3.74
C ASN A 289 26.15 -5.51 2.82
N ILE A 290 25.41 -4.44 2.55
CA ILE A 290 25.87 -3.32 1.70
C ILE A 290 25.91 -2.00 2.47
N LYS A 291 26.59 -1.00 1.92
CA LYS A 291 26.59 0.36 2.45
C LYS A 291 25.18 0.96 2.35
N ALA A 292 24.86 1.86 3.27
CA ALA A 292 23.51 2.43 3.38
C ALA A 292 23.16 3.37 2.21
N HIS A 293 21.88 3.72 2.11
CA HIS A 293 21.31 4.60 1.09
C HIS A 293 21.91 6.02 1.03
N ASN A 294 22.64 6.45 2.08
CA ASN A 294 23.34 7.75 2.15
C ASN A 294 24.85 7.64 1.86
N SER A 295 25.32 6.53 1.28
CA SER A 295 26.72 6.36 0.88
C SER A 295 26.93 6.74 -0.58
N TYR A 296 28.15 7.14 -0.96
CA TYR A 296 28.49 7.49 -2.35
C TYR A 296 27.99 6.43 -3.36
N TYR A 297 28.06 5.14 -3.03
CA TYR A 297 27.51 4.06 -3.86
C TYR A 297 26.26 3.43 -3.23
N GLY A 298 25.34 4.27 -2.75
CA GLY A 298 24.17 3.84 -1.98
C GLY A 298 22.99 3.32 -2.82
N CYS A 299 22.85 3.74 -4.08
CA CYS A 299 21.85 3.16 -4.97
C CYS A 299 22.07 1.65 -5.08
N GLU A 300 21.01 0.84 -5.06
CA GLU A 300 21.13 -0.63 -5.13
C GLU A 300 20.93 -1.18 -6.55
N ARG A 301 20.48 -0.32 -7.46
CA ARG A 301 20.06 -0.68 -8.82
C ARG A 301 21.05 -0.26 -9.90
N CYS A 302 21.82 0.80 -9.69
CA CYS A 302 22.83 1.27 -10.64
C CYS A 302 24.13 1.71 -9.96
N VAL A 303 25.23 1.65 -10.71
CA VAL A 303 26.59 1.85 -10.19
C VAL A 303 26.95 3.32 -9.93
N GLN A 304 26.07 4.27 -10.23
CA GLN A 304 26.30 5.71 -10.05
C GLN A 304 26.92 6.03 -8.69
N GLU A 305 27.98 6.81 -8.74
CA GLU A 305 28.53 7.51 -7.59
C GLU A 305 27.68 8.77 -7.30
N GLY A 306 27.24 8.90 -6.05
CA GLY A 306 26.56 10.08 -5.56
C GLY A 306 27.50 11.26 -5.42
N ALA A 307 26.97 12.48 -5.48
CA ALA A 307 27.73 13.71 -5.32
C ALA A 307 27.24 14.47 -4.08
N TRP A 308 28.16 14.96 -3.25
CA TRP A 308 27.81 15.80 -2.10
C TRP A 308 27.56 17.24 -2.56
N LEU A 309 26.31 17.67 -2.54
CA LEU A 309 25.85 18.99 -3.01
C LEU A 309 24.96 19.63 -1.94
N ASN A 310 25.24 20.89 -1.57
CA ASN A 310 24.48 21.66 -0.57
C ASN A 310 24.16 20.85 0.70
N HIS A 311 25.19 20.26 1.31
CA HIS A 311 25.11 19.45 2.55
C HIS A 311 24.28 18.16 2.44
N ARG A 312 24.04 17.65 1.22
CA ARG A 312 23.27 16.43 0.98
C ARG A 312 23.89 15.57 -0.12
N LEU A 313 23.74 14.25 0.01
CA LEU A 313 24.16 13.34 -1.04
C LEU A 313 23.07 13.22 -2.13
N ASN A 314 23.47 13.48 -3.37
CA ASN A 314 22.62 13.51 -4.55
C ASN A 314 23.04 12.43 -5.57
N TYR A 315 22.08 11.92 -6.34
CA TYR A 315 22.30 10.95 -7.43
C TYR A 315 21.68 11.48 -8.74
N PRO A 316 22.29 12.49 -9.37
CA PRO A 316 21.69 13.22 -10.49
C PRO A 316 21.67 12.45 -11.82
N ASP A 317 22.54 11.47 -12.02
CA ASP A 317 22.59 10.67 -13.25
C ASP A 317 21.39 9.70 -13.32
N THR A 318 20.81 9.60 -14.51
CA THR A 318 19.66 8.75 -14.82
C THR A 318 20.00 7.66 -15.83
N ASN A 319 21.22 7.64 -16.37
CA ASN A 319 21.67 6.71 -17.41
C ASN A 319 22.91 5.90 -16.98
N SER A 320 23.01 5.62 -15.67
CA SER A 320 24.10 4.83 -15.12
C SER A 320 23.90 3.33 -15.36
N VAL A 321 25.01 2.60 -15.47
CA VAL A 321 25.00 1.13 -15.66
C VAL A 321 24.25 0.45 -14.52
N LEU A 322 23.33 -0.45 -14.89
CA LEU A 322 22.55 -1.22 -13.91
C LEU A 322 23.39 -2.32 -13.28
N ARG A 323 23.13 -2.60 -12.00
CA ARG A 323 23.70 -3.76 -11.31
C ARG A 323 22.97 -5.02 -11.72
N THR A 324 23.69 -6.13 -11.77
CA THR A 324 23.14 -7.47 -12.00
C THR A 324 23.38 -8.35 -10.79
N ASP A 325 22.67 -9.47 -10.72
CA ASP A 325 22.84 -10.45 -9.64
C ASP A 325 24.25 -11.06 -9.64
N GLU A 326 24.83 -11.26 -10.83
CA GLU A 326 26.19 -11.78 -11.02
C GLU A 326 27.24 -10.80 -10.50
N HIS A 327 27.12 -9.51 -10.86
CA HIS A 327 28.03 -8.48 -10.36
C HIS A 327 27.93 -8.30 -8.85
N PHE A 328 26.72 -8.39 -8.28
CA PHE A 328 26.53 -8.34 -6.84
C PHE A 328 27.20 -9.54 -6.14
N ARG A 329 27.00 -10.77 -6.66
CA ARG A 329 27.58 -11.99 -6.09
C ARG A 329 29.11 -11.97 -6.15
N ALA A 330 29.68 -11.45 -7.24
CA ALA A 330 31.12 -11.28 -7.39
C ALA A 330 31.69 -10.07 -6.63
N GLN A 331 30.84 -9.27 -5.97
CA GLN A 331 31.20 -8.04 -5.24
C GLN A 331 32.11 -7.10 -6.05
N THR A 332 31.87 -6.98 -7.36
CA THR A 332 32.78 -6.26 -8.29
C THR A 332 32.95 -4.78 -7.95
N GLN A 333 31.96 -4.18 -7.29
CA GLN A 333 32.00 -2.82 -6.79
C GLN A 333 32.20 -2.82 -5.27
N THR A 334 33.45 -2.97 -4.83
CA THR A 334 33.82 -3.06 -3.40
C THR A 334 33.23 -1.92 -2.56
N ASP A 335 33.14 -0.71 -3.10
CA ASP A 335 32.57 0.44 -2.40
C ASP A 335 31.05 0.40 -2.17
N HIS A 336 30.34 -0.52 -2.81
CA HIS A 336 28.92 -0.77 -2.52
C HIS A 336 28.75 -1.76 -1.36
N HIS A 337 29.70 -2.66 -1.17
CA HIS A 337 29.63 -3.73 -0.18
C HIS A 337 30.27 -3.33 1.15
N LYS A 338 29.83 -3.99 2.22
CA LYS A 338 30.58 -4.04 3.48
C LYS A 338 31.51 -5.25 3.48
N GLU A 339 32.39 -5.32 4.47
CA GLU A 339 33.25 -6.49 4.65
C GLU A 339 32.40 -7.76 4.83
N GLY A 340 32.77 -8.83 4.11
CA GLY A 340 32.08 -10.12 4.13
C GLY A 340 30.89 -10.24 3.17
N GLU A 341 30.31 -11.42 3.15
CA GLU A 341 29.18 -11.79 2.28
C GLU A 341 27.88 -11.92 3.08
N SER A 342 26.75 -11.68 2.41
CA SER A 342 25.43 -11.95 2.98
C SER A 342 25.16 -13.46 3.02
N ALA A 343 24.60 -13.96 4.13
CA ALA A 343 24.13 -15.33 4.26
C ALA A 343 23.08 -15.72 3.20
N LEU A 344 22.36 -14.75 2.63
CA LEU A 344 21.39 -15.01 1.56
C LEU A 344 22.03 -15.52 0.27
N LEU A 345 23.34 -15.30 0.06
CA LEU A 345 24.05 -15.84 -1.09
C LEU A 345 24.17 -17.37 -1.06
N GLN A 346 23.91 -18.01 0.09
CA GLN A 346 23.90 -19.48 0.26
C GLN A 346 22.65 -20.16 -0.31
N ILE A 347 21.62 -19.39 -0.67
CA ILE A 347 20.40 -19.88 -1.31
C ILE A 347 20.22 -19.21 -2.68
N ASP A 348 19.38 -19.81 -3.52
CA ASP A 348 19.15 -19.36 -4.89
C ASP A 348 18.25 -18.12 -4.93
N ILE A 349 18.85 -16.95 -4.69
CA ILE A 349 18.18 -15.64 -4.71
C ILE A 349 19.00 -14.63 -5.53
N GLY A 350 18.30 -13.85 -6.36
CA GLY A 350 18.83 -12.64 -6.99
C GLY A 350 18.93 -11.46 -6.02
N MET A 351 20.14 -11.11 -5.59
CA MET A 351 20.39 -10.04 -4.60
C MET A 351 20.10 -8.62 -5.11
N VAL A 352 20.01 -8.46 -6.44
CA VAL A 352 19.48 -7.26 -7.08
C VAL A 352 18.04 -7.56 -7.51
N SER A 353 17.83 -8.54 -8.38
CA SER A 353 16.58 -8.69 -9.11
C SER A 353 15.39 -9.18 -8.26
N GLN A 354 15.60 -9.70 -7.04
CA GLN A 354 14.54 -10.15 -6.14
C GLN A 354 14.36 -9.27 -4.89
N PHE A 355 15.13 -8.22 -4.72
CA PHE A 355 14.88 -7.21 -3.70
C PHE A 355 14.10 -6.08 -4.32
N VAL A 356 12.83 -5.86 -3.95
CA VAL A 356 12.00 -4.81 -4.56
C VAL A 356 12.19 -3.46 -3.88
N LEU A 357 12.00 -2.38 -4.63
CA LEU A 357 11.96 -1.03 -4.07
C LEU A 357 10.58 -0.78 -3.45
N ASP A 358 10.53 -0.68 -2.12
CA ASP A 358 9.26 -0.50 -1.42
C ASP A 358 8.59 0.84 -1.74
N PHE A 359 7.44 0.77 -2.41
CA PHE A 359 6.57 1.89 -2.75
C PHE A 359 6.19 2.75 -1.54
N MET A 360 5.95 2.13 -0.37
CA MET A 360 5.48 2.84 0.81
C MET A 360 6.54 3.82 1.32
N HIS A 361 7.78 3.35 1.51
CA HIS A 361 8.88 4.19 1.97
C HIS A 361 9.45 5.07 0.85
N LEU A 362 9.61 4.53 -0.37
CA LEU A 362 10.22 5.26 -1.49
C LEU A 362 9.32 6.37 -2.01
N VAL A 363 8.10 6.02 -2.45
CA VAL A 363 7.23 6.93 -3.18
C VAL A 363 6.41 7.77 -2.21
N CYS A 364 5.69 7.13 -1.28
CA CYS A 364 4.76 7.85 -0.40
C CYS A 364 5.50 8.70 0.65
N LEU A 365 6.32 8.05 1.49
CA LEU A 365 7.03 8.74 2.57
C LEU A 365 8.32 9.44 2.10
N GLY A 366 8.90 9.00 0.99
CA GLY A 366 10.11 9.58 0.42
C GLY A 366 9.84 10.76 -0.50
N VAL A 367 9.19 10.50 -1.65
CA VAL A 367 9.03 11.51 -2.72
C VAL A 367 7.81 12.41 -2.51
N VAL A 368 6.62 11.85 -2.29
CA VAL A 368 5.37 12.64 -2.20
C VAL A 368 5.42 13.57 -0.99
N ARG A 369 5.83 13.05 0.18
CA ARG A 369 6.05 13.87 1.38
C ARG A 369 7.07 14.99 1.14
N LYS A 370 8.19 14.70 0.45
CA LYS A 370 9.22 15.70 0.12
C LYS A 370 8.67 16.80 -0.79
N LEU A 371 7.90 16.46 -1.82
CA LEU A 371 7.25 17.45 -2.68
C LEU A 371 6.37 18.40 -1.87
N ILE A 372 5.51 17.86 -1.01
CA ILE A 372 4.62 18.68 -0.16
C ILE A 372 5.42 19.56 0.80
N TRP A 373 6.48 19.02 1.43
CA TRP A 373 7.37 19.79 2.28
C TRP A 373 8.09 20.91 1.54
N LEU A 374 8.58 20.67 0.31
CA LEU A 374 9.18 21.71 -0.52
C LEU A 374 8.18 22.83 -0.81
N TRP A 375 6.94 22.49 -1.13
CA TRP A 375 5.89 23.48 -1.38
C TRP A 375 5.50 24.27 -0.12
N MET A 376 5.50 23.65 1.07
CA MET A 376 5.06 24.32 2.30
C MET A 376 6.17 25.06 3.02
N LYS A 377 7.35 24.45 3.10
CA LYS A 377 8.44 24.79 4.02
C LYS A 377 9.80 24.90 3.31
N GLY A 378 9.87 24.61 2.01
CA GLY A 378 11.10 24.62 1.23
C GLY A 378 11.61 26.02 0.88
N PRO A 379 12.65 26.10 0.04
CA PRO A 379 13.20 27.37 -0.45
C PRO A 379 12.14 28.26 -1.09
N LEU A 380 12.30 29.58 -0.96
CA LEU A 380 11.36 30.59 -1.47
C LEU A 380 10.83 30.32 -2.90
N PRO A 381 11.66 29.97 -3.90
CA PRO A 381 11.18 29.70 -5.26
C PRO A 381 10.21 28.52 -5.38
N THR A 382 10.24 27.60 -4.42
CA THR A 382 9.41 26.38 -4.38
C THR A 382 8.19 26.52 -3.48
N ARG A 383 8.22 27.50 -2.57
CA ARG A 383 7.24 27.65 -1.48
C ARG A 383 5.98 28.36 -1.97
N ILE A 384 4.82 27.84 -1.59
CA ILE A 384 3.51 28.46 -1.85
C ILE A 384 3.02 29.25 -0.64
N GLY A 385 2.23 30.29 -0.89
CA GLY A 385 1.68 31.14 0.17
C GLY A 385 0.64 30.45 1.05
N ASN A 386 0.43 30.98 2.27
CA ASN A 386 -0.50 30.44 3.26
C ASN A 386 -1.95 30.33 2.77
N GLN A 387 -2.38 31.24 1.90
CA GLN A 387 -3.71 31.18 1.30
C GLN A 387 -3.85 29.95 0.38
N SER A 388 -2.84 29.67 -0.45
CA SER A 388 -2.82 28.48 -1.29
C SER A 388 -2.81 27.19 -0.47
N ILE A 389 -2.04 27.15 0.63
CA ILE A 389 -2.04 26.02 1.57
C ILE A 389 -3.45 25.79 2.13
N THR A 390 -4.12 26.86 2.57
CA THR A 390 -5.48 26.80 3.13
C THR A 390 -6.48 26.29 2.09
N VAL A 391 -6.45 26.82 0.86
CA VAL A 391 -7.30 26.38 -0.24
C VAL A 391 -7.09 24.90 -0.57
N ILE A 392 -5.84 24.42 -0.61
CA ILE A 392 -5.55 23.01 -0.88
C ILE A 392 -6.05 22.14 0.28
N SER A 393 -5.81 22.53 1.53
CA SER A 393 -6.32 21.84 2.72
C SER A 393 -7.84 21.68 2.70
N ASP A 394 -8.58 22.75 2.44
CA ASP A 394 -10.05 22.72 2.41
C ASP A 394 -10.58 21.86 1.26
N ARG A 395 -9.86 21.81 0.13
CA ARG A 395 -10.17 20.87 -0.94
C ARG A 395 -9.93 19.43 -0.48
N LEU A 396 -8.78 19.11 0.08
CA LEU A 396 -8.46 17.74 0.52
C LEU A 396 -9.47 17.20 1.54
N ILE A 397 -9.86 18.01 2.53
CA ILE A 397 -10.86 17.63 3.53
C ILE A 397 -12.21 17.35 2.87
N ARG A 398 -12.65 18.19 1.92
CA ARG A 398 -13.90 17.99 1.18
C ARG A 398 -13.86 16.73 0.31
N LEU A 399 -12.81 16.56 -0.50
CA LEU A 399 -12.66 15.41 -1.40
C LEU A 399 -12.62 14.09 -0.61
N GLY A 400 -12.02 14.11 0.59
CA GLY A 400 -11.94 12.95 1.47
C GLY A 400 -13.28 12.39 1.97
N LYS A 401 -14.39 13.14 1.85
CA LYS A 401 -15.72 12.68 2.27
C LYS A 401 -16.35 11.68 1.32
N ASN A 402 -15.94 11.68 0.05
CA ASN A 402 -16.53 10.85 -1.02
C ASN A 402 -15.66 9.65 -1.39
N LEU A 403 -14.59 9.39 -0.63
CA LEU A 403 -13.72 8.25 -0.89
C LEU A 403 -14.42 6.92 -0.54
N PRO A 404 -14.21 5.86 -1.35
CA PRO A 404 -14.71 4.52 -1.08
C PRO A 404 -14.26 3.92 0.27
N LYS A 405 -14.91 2.82 0.69
CA LYS A 405 -14.60 2.13 1.97
C LYS A 405 -13.16 1.61 2.07
N GLU A 406 -12.50 1.37 0.93
CA GLU A 406 -11.11 0.89 0.89
C GLU A 406 -10.09 1.96 1.34
N PHE A 407 -10.53 3.22 1.49
CA PHE A 407 -9.72 4.30 2.01
C PHE A 407 -9.89 4.41 3.53
N GLY A 408 -9.00 3.76 4.29
CA GLY A 408 -9.08 3.73 5.75
C GLY A 408 -8.90 5.06 6.48
N ARG A 409 -8.45 6.14 5.80
CA ARG A 409 -8.31 7.49 6.37
C ARG A 409 -8.94 8.53 5.48
N LYS A 410 -9.67 9.47 6.09
CA LYS A 410 -10.26 10.63 5.40
C LYS A 410 -9.21 11.71 5.16
N GLY A 411 -9.47 12.59 4.19
CA GLY A 411 -8.56 13.68 3.82
C GLY A 411 -8.31 14.64 4.98
N ARG A 412 -7.03 14.99 5.20
CA ARG A 412 -6.57 15.94 6.21
C ARG A 412 -5.98 17.20 5.60
N SER A 413 -5.83 18.23 6.42
CA SER A 413 -5.17 19.47 6.06
C SER A 413 -3.69 19.24 5.75
N LEU A 414 -3.14 20.00 4.79
CA LEU A 414 -1.69 20.07 4.57
C LEU A 414 -0.95 20.55 5.83
N ARG A 415 -1.59 21.34 6.69
CA ARG A 415 -0.98 21.81 7.96
C ARG A 415 -0.65 20.66 8.92
N GLU A 416 -1.25 19.49 8.72
CA GLU A 416 -1.01 18.28 9.51
C GLU A 416 -0.17 17.25 8.76
N VAL A 417 0.51 17.63 7.66
CA VAL A 417 1.26 16.71 6.80
C VAL A 417 2.29 15.88 7.56
N ASP A 418 2.88 16.42 8.62
CA ASP A 418 3.87 15.70 9.44
C ASP A 418 3.25 14.51 10.20
N ARG A 419 1.91 14.48 10.32
CA ARG A 419 1.13 13.39 10.93
C ARG A 419 0.52 12.44 9.89
N TRP A 420 0.68 12.70 8.59
CA TRP A 420 0.14 11.86 7.54
C TRP A 420 0.82 10.49 7.52
N LYS A 421 0.01 9.44 7.37
CA LYS A 421 0.53 8.08 7.14
C LYS A 421 0.76 7.87 5.65
N ALA A 422 1.55 6.86 5.31
CA ALA A 422 1.85 6.51 3.91
C ALA A 422 0.59 6.30 3.03
N THR A 423 -0.49 5.77 3.60
CA THR A 423 -1.77 5.60 2.90
C THR A 423 -2.43 6.91 2.48
N GLU A 424 -2.20 8.00 3.20
CA GLU A 424 -2.71 9.34 2.84
C GLU A 424 -1.85 9.97 1.75
N PHE A 425 -0.53 9.80 1.79
CA PHE A 425 0.34 10.20 0.70
C PHE A 425 0.03 9.42 -0.60
N ARG A 426 -0.26 8.11 -0.50
CA ARG A 426 -0.75 7.31 -1.63
C ARG A 426 -2.06 7.87 -2.19
N THR A 427 -3.02 8.18 -1.30
CA THR A 427 -4.32 8.74 -1.69
C THR A 427 -4.17 10.09 -2.37
N PHE A 428 -3.29 10.94 -1.84
CA PHE A 428 -2.93 12.22 -2.43
C PHE A 428 -2.32 12.05 -3.82
N LEU A 429 -1.33 11.17 -3.97
CA LEU A 429 -0.66 10.94 -5.24
C LEU A 429 -1.60 10.40 -6.32
N LEU A 430 -2.38 9.36 -5.99
CA LEU A 430 -3.16 8.63 -6.98
C LEU A 430 -4.53 9.25 -7.29
N TYR A 431 -5.11 10.04 -6.38
CA TYR A 431 -6.52 10.44 -6.50
C TYR A 431 -6.79 11.92 -6.19
N THR A 432 -6.48 12.38 -4.97
CA THR A 432 -6.97 13.70 -4.52
C THR A 432 -6.04 14.85 -4.91
N GLY A 433 -4.73 14.62 -5.00
CA GLY A 433 -3.72 15.61 -5.36
C GLY A 433 -3.92 16.25 -6.75
N PRO A 434 -4.18 15.48 -7.83
CA PRO A 434 -4.43 16.05 -9.15
C PRO A 434 -5.58 17.07 -9.16
N ILE A 435 -6.59 16.89 -8.31
CA ILE A 435 -7.72 17.81 -8.17
C ILE A 435 -7.40 18.95 -7.22
N ALA A 436 -6.90 18.64 -6.02
CA ALA A 436 -6.67 19.61 -4.96
C ALA A 436 -5.66 20.70 -5.37
N LEU A 437 -4.61 20.31 -6.08
CA LEU A 437 -3.52 21.20 -6.52
C LEU A 437 -3.88 22.05 -7.76
N LYS A 438 -4.90 21.63 -8.54
CA LYS A 438 -5.21 22.24 -9.84
C LYS A 438 -5.58 23.72 -9.68
N LYS A 439 -4.95 24.58 -10.49
CA LYS A 439 -5.08 26.06 -10.45
C LYS A 439 -4.66 26.73 -9.13
N THR A 440 -4.00 26.01 -8.21
CA THR A 440 -3.53 26.58 -6.94
C THR A 440 -2.03 26.40 -6.75
N LEU A 441 -1.49 25.24 -7.13
CA LEU A 441 -0.04 25.04 -7.23
C LEU A 441 0.49 25.71 -8.51
N PRO A 442 1.67 26.37 -8.49
CA PRO A 442 2.26 26.97 -9.68
C PRO A 442 2.35 25.96 -10.83
N LYS A 443 1.98 26.38 -12.05
CA LYS A 443 1.79 25.47 -13.19
C LYS A 443 2.98 24.54 -13.42
N LEU A 444 4.20 25.03 -13.27
CA LEU A 444 5.40 24.22 -13.48
C LEU A 444 5.50 23.05 -12.47
N MET A 445 5.23 23.31 -11.20
CA MET A 445 5.24 22.28 -10.15
C MET A 445 4.04 21.34 -10.29
N TYR A 446 2.88 21.84 -10.73
CA TYR A 446 1.71 21.01 -11.01
C TYR A 446 1.92 20.06 -12.18
N ASP A 447 2.47 20.56 -13.30
CA ASP A 447 2.85 19.72 -14.44
C ASP A 447 3.88 18.66 -13.99
N HIS A 448 4.88 19.03 -13.19
CA HIS A 448 5.87 18.09 -12.66
C HIS A 448 5.26 17.03 -11.72
N PHE A 449 4.32 17.42 -10.84
CA PHE A 449 3.54 16.47 -10.04
C PHE A 449 2.71 15.51 -10.92
N LEU A 450 2.13 15.99 -12.03
CA LEU A 450 1.37 15.14 -12.95
C LEU A 450 2.24 14.07 -13.62
N LEU A 451 3.54 14.31 -13.84
CA LEU A 451 4.45 13.25 -14.31
C LEU A 451 4.50 12.09 -13.32
N LEU A 452 4.71 12.39 -12.02
CA LEU A 452 4.73 11.37 -10.97
C LEU A 452 3.38 10.67 -10.83
N HIS A 453 2.28 11.44 -10.80
CA HIS A 453 0.93 10.89 -10.72
C HIS A 453 0.66 9.91 -11.87
N VAL A 454 0.94 10.30 -13.11
CA VAL A 454 0.68 9.45 -14.29
C VAL A 454 1.55 8.19 -14.25
N ALA A 455 2.86 8.33 -14.09
CA ALA A 455 3.75 7.16 -14.11
C ALA A 455 3.38 6.15 -13.03
N ILE A 456 3.17 6.60 -11.79
CA ILE A 456 2.81 5.70 -10.69
C ILE A 456 1.41 5.12 -10.89
N SER A 457 0.45 5.88 -11.44
CA SER A 457 -0.88 5.33 -11.76
C SER A 457 -0.83 4.21 -12.81
N ILE A 458 0.06 4.32 -13.80
CA ILE A 458 0.32 3.26 -14.78
C ILE A 458 0.90 2.03 -14.09
N LEU A 459 1.97 2.23 -13.31
CA LEU A 459 2.69 1.14 -12.63
C LEU A 459 1.83 0.43 -11.58
N CYS A 460 0.82 1.11 -11.02
CA CYS A 460 -0.15 0.49 -10.11
C CYS A 460 -1.28 -0.25 -10.85
N SER A 461 -1.56 0.06 -12.11
CA SER A 461 -2.73 -0.49 -12.80
C SER A 461 -2.47 -1.90 -13.32
N PRO A 462 -3.29 -2.91 -12.93
CA PRO A 462 -3.21 -4.26 -13.49
C PRO A 462 -3.40 -4.32 -15.00
N ARG A 463 -4.11 -3.33 -15.58
CA ARG A 463 -4.34 -3.20 -17.02
C ARG A 463 -3.20 -2.46 -17.72
N LEU A 464 -2.83 -1.28 -17.21
CA LEU A 464 -1.92 -0.39 -17.95
C LEU A 464 -0.45 -0.80 -17.83
N HIS A 465 -0.02 -1.41 -16.72
CA HIS A 465 1.40 -1.73 -16.54
C HIS A 465 1.95 -2.62 -17.66
N LYS A 466 1.15 -3.55 -18.19
CA LYS A 466 1.58 -4.49 -19.24
C LYS A 466 1.98 -3.80 -20.54
N HIS A 467 1.33 -2.70 -20.88
CA HIS A 467 1.48 -2.01 -22.16
C HIS A 467 2.23 -0.68 -22.05
N TYR A 468 2.20 -0.05 -20.88
CA TYR A 468 2.71 1.30 -20.68
C TYR A 468 3.88 1.36 -19.66
N CYS A 469 4.46 0.22 -19.25
CA CYS A 469 5.58 0.22 -18.30
C CYS A 469 6.75 1.08 -18.80
N ASP A 470 7.17 0.90 -20.05
CA ASP A 470 8.30 1.64 -20.62
C ASP A 470 7.98 3.14 -20.77
N TYR A 471 6.73 3.47 -21.06
CA TYR A 471 6.29 4.87 -21.05
C TYR A 471 6.36 5.45 -19.64
N ALA A 472 5.91 4.72 -18.61
CA ALA A 472 6.00 5.16 -17.22
C ALA A 472 7.46 5.34 -16.76
N GLU A 473 8.37 4.44 -17.16
CA GLU A 473 9.81 4.57 -16.89
C GLU A 473 10.36 5.87 -17.49
N ASN A 474 10.06 6.16 -18.76
CA ASN A 474 10.46 7.40 -19.42
C ASN A 474 9.90 8.64 -18.72
N VAL A 475 8.63 8.60 -18.29
CA VAL A 475 8.01 9.69 -17.53
C VAL A 475 8.72 9.90 -16.18
N LEU A 476 9.13 8.83 -15.49
CA LEU A 476 9.89 8.93 -14.24
C LEU A 476 11.30 9.47 -14.47
N MET A 477 11.99 9.08 -15.55
CA MET A 477 13.27 9.69 -15.92
C MET A 477 13.13 11.20 -16.16
N VAL A 478 12.12 11.63 -16.90
CA VAL A 478 11.81 13.05 -17.12
C VAL A 478 11.48 13.76 -15.79
N PHE A 479 10.76 13.11 -14.89
CA PHE A 479 10.50 13.65 -13.56
C PHE A 479 11.80 13.88 -12.78
N VAL A 480 12.69 12.89 -12.73
CA VAL A 480 13.96 12.96 -11.98
C VAL A 480 14.91 13.98 -12.59
N GLN A 481 15.06 14.02 -13.92
CA GLN A 481 15.92 14.98 -14.63
C GLN A 481 15.48 16.44 -14.43
N ASN A 482 14.17 16.70 -14.32
CA ASN A 482 13.64 18.04 -14.09
C ASN A 482 13.57 18.43 -12.61
N PHE A 483 13.70 17.46 -11.69
CA PHE A 483 13.66 17.72 -10.26
C PHE A 483 14.68 18.79 -9.81
N PRO A 484 15.98 18.74 -10.20
CA PRO A 484 16.95 19.74 -9.74
C PRO A 484 16.70 21.13 -10.32
N VAL A 485 16.11 21.22 -11.51
CA VAL A 485 15.75 22.50 -12.14
C VAL A 485 14.62 23.21 -11.38
N ILE A 486 13.66 22.44 -10.85
CA ILE A 486 12.47 22.98 -10.18
C ILE A 486 12.72 23.19 -8.69
N TYR A 487 13.39 22.25 -8.04
CA TYR A 487 13.51 22.21 -6.58
C TYR A 487 14.93 22.43 -6.05
N GLY A 488 15.96 22.38 -6.89
CA GLY A 488 17.37 22.42 -6.49
C GLY A 488 17.94 21.02 -6.20
N ASP A 489 19.13 20.98 -5.60
CA ASP A 489 19.94 19.75 -5.40
C ASP A 489 19.35 18.80 -4.32
N PHE A 490 18.17 18.25 -4.63
CA PHE A 490 17.36 17.37 -3.79
C PHE A 490 17.05 16.04 -4.48
N VAL A 491 17.86 15.64 -5.47
CA VAL A 491 17.81 14.32 -6.12
C VAL A 491 18.49 13.30 -5.21
N VAL A 492 17.96 13.18 -3.98
CA VAL A 492 18.42 12.21 -2.99
C VAL A 492 17.99 10.80 -3.39
N TYR A 493 18.50 9.79 -2.68
CA TYR A 493 18.24 8.36 -2.92
C TYR A 493 16.80 8.05 -3.34
N ASN A 494 15.79 8.57 -2.62
CA ASN A 494 14.39 8.27 -2.93
C ASN A 494 13.90 8.85 -4.26
N VAL A 495 14.37 10.04 -4.65
CA VAL A 495 14.00 10.64 -5.93
C VAL A 495 14.66 9.89 -7.07
N HIS A 496 15.96 9.58 -6.93
CA HIS A 496 16.71 8.82 -7.92
C HIS A 496 16.09 7.44 -8.18
N ASN A 497 15.76 6.69 -7.13
CA ASN A 497 15.27 5.31 -7.26
C ASN A 497 13.88 5.18 -7.92
N LEU A 498 13.18 6.28 -8.18
CA LEU A 498 11.95 6.24 -8.99
C LEU A 498 12.20 5.63 -10.37
N ILE A 499 13.33 5.94 -11.01
CA ILE A 499 13.62 5.46 -12.38
C ILE A 499 13.75 3.94 -12.45
N HIS A 500 13.97 3.28 -11.32
CA HIS A 500 14.15 1.83 -11.25
C HIS A 500 12.85 1.07 -10.96
N LEU A 501 11.75 1.75 -10.64
CA LEU A 501 10.47 1.10 -10.29
C LEU A 501 9.87 0.28 -11.43
N ALA A 502 10.05 0.73 -12.68
CA ALA A 502 9.53 0.02 -13.85
C ALA A 502 10.17 -1.37 -14.00
N SER A 503 11.43 -1.55 -13.60
CA SER A 503 12.11 -2.85 -13.64
C SER A 503 11.46 -3.88 -12.71
N ASP A 504 11.04 -3.45 -11.51
CA ASP A 504 10.29 -4.30 -10.57
C ASP A 504 8.93 -4.67 -11.17
N VAL A 505 8.24 -3.70 -11.78
CA VAL A 505 6.90 -3.93 -12.34
C VAL A 505 6.90 -4.89 -13.53
N ARG A 506 7.94 -4.85 -14.37
CA ARG A 506 8.10 -5.83 -15.46
C ARG A 506 8.25 -7.25 -14.94
N LYS A 507 8.93 -7.43 -13.79
CA LYS A 507 9.25 -8.75 -13.24
C LYS A 507 8.13 -9.32 -12.38
N PHE A 508 7.51 -8.49 -11.54
CA PHE A 508 6.60 -8.93 -10.49
C PHE A 508 5.14 -8.54 -10.75
N GLY A 509 4.86 -7.77 -11.79
CA GLY A 509 3.53 -7.22 -12.03
C GLY A 509 3.32 -5.86 -11.35
N PRO A 510 2.07 -5.39 -11.26
CA PRO A 510 1.78 -4.02 -10.83
C PRO A 510 2.20 -3.78 -9.37
N LEU A 511 2.57 -2.54 -9.05
CA LEU A 511 3.12 -2.15 -7.73
C LEU A 511 2.32 -2.65 -6.52
N PRO A 512 0.96 -2.68 -6.51
CA PRO A 512 0.19 -3.21 -5.39
C PRO A 512 0.56 -4.63 -4.95
N GLN A 513 1.02 -5.47 -5.87
CA GLN A 513 1.46 -6.83 -5.56
C GLN A 513 2.76 -6.86 -4.72
N MET A 514 3.49 -5.76 -4.68
CA MET A 514 4.76 -5.60 -3.96
C MET A 514 4.68 -4.59 -2.81
N PHE A 515 3.48 -4.13 -2.43
CA PHE A 515 3.34 -3.17 -1.34
C PHE A 515 3.70 -3.77 0.02
N ALA A 516 4.42 -3.01 0.84
CA ALA A 516 4.73 -3.38 2.22
C ALA A 516 3.54 -3.22 3.20
N PHE A 517 2.41 -2.64 2.78
CA PHE A 517 1.27 -2.36 3.67
C PHE A 517 0.73 -3.58 4.45
N PRO A 518 0.61 -4.80 3.87
CA PRO A 518 0.18 -5.98 4.63
C PRO A 518 1.13 -6.31 5.78
N PHE A 519 2.44 -6.17 5.56
CA PHE A 519 3.46 -6.43 6.59
C PHE A 519 3.42 -5.38 7.70
N GLU A 520 3.34 -4.09 7.38
CA GLU A 520 3.22 -3.00 8.37
C GLU A 520 1.98 -3.19 9.27
N ASN A 521 0.83 -3.53 8.67
CA ASN A 521 -0.38 -3.84 9.42
C ASN A 521 -0.19 -5.05 10.35
N PHE A 522 0.53 -6.07 9.89
CA PHE A 522 0.84 -7.26 10.67
C PHE A 522 1.82 -6.98 11.81
N LEU A 523 2.84 -6.15 11.61
CA LEU A 523 3.75 -5.67 12.65
C LEU A 523 3.00 -4.94 13.76
N HIS A 524 2.04 -4.08 13.40
CA HIS A 524 1.18 -3.42 14.36
C HIS A 524 0.33 -4.42 15.17
N LYS A 525 -0.18 -5.48 14.52
CA LYS A 525 -0.89 -6.58 15.20
C LYS A 525 0.03 -7.29 16.20
N LEU A 526 1.28 -7.60 15.83
CA LEU A 526 2.26 -8.21 16.75
C LEU A 526 2.53 -7.30 17.95
N LYS A 527 2.73 -6.01 17.73
CA LYS A 527 2.96 -5.03 18.81
C LYS A 527 1.82 -5.02 19.83
N ARG A 528 0.56 -5.07 19.36
CA ARG A 528 -0.63 -5.08 20.22
C ARG A 528 -0.77 -6.34 21.08
N GLN A 529 -0.09 -7.44 20.74
CA GLN A 529 -0.09 -8.66 21.56
C GLN A 529 0.75 -8.52 22.83
N ILE A 530 1.64 -7.52 22.89
CA ILE A 530 2.45 -7.24 24.07
C ILE A 530 1.63 -6.43 25.07
N ARG A 531 1.58 -6.90 26.33
CA ARG A 531 0.88 -6.20 27.41
C ARG A 531 1.81 -5.50 28.38
N LYS A 532 3.00 -6.04 28.56
CA LYS A 532 4.01 -5.51 29.49
C LYS A 532 5.42 -5.63 28.88
N PRO A 533 6.38 -4.80 29.29
CA PRO A 533 7.74 -4.83 28.74
C PRO A 533 8.56 -6.10 29.03
N ASN A 534 8.20 -6.83 30.10
CA ASN A 534 8.94 -8.01 30.48
C ASN A 534 8.59 -9.21 29.58
N GLN A 535 9.60 -9.94 29.09
CA GLN A 535 9.42 -11.14 28.26
C GLN A 535 8.56 -10.88 27.01
N SER A 536 8.77 -9.74 26.35
CA SER A 536 8.03 -9.31 25.15
C SER A 536 8.02 -10.40 24.07
N LEU A 537 9.17 -11.04 23.83
CA LEU A 537 9.30 -12.15 22.87
C LEU A 537 8.37 -13.32 23.24
N GLN A 538 8.49 -13.84 24.46
CA GLN A 538 7.71 -15.00 24.91
C GLN A 538 6.21 -14.71 24.94
N GLN A 539 5.80 -13.47 25.27
CA GLN A 539 4.40 -13.06 25.19
C GLN A 539 3.83 -13.23 23.78
N VAL A 540 4.53 -12.72 22.77
CA VAL A 540 4.08 -12.79 21.38
C VAL A 540 4.13 -14.23 20.86
N VAL A 541 5.21 -14.96 21.13
CA VAL A 541 5.33 -16.37 20.71
C VAL A 541 4.16 -17.20 21.24
N ARG A 542 3.85 -17.09 22.53
CA ARG A 542 2.72 -17.81 23.14
C ARG A 542 1.38 -17.41 22.50
N ARG A 543 1.16 -16.13 22.22
CA ARG A 543 -0.08 -15.65 21.57
C ARG A 543 -0.23 -16.19 20.15
N LEU A 544 0.87 -16.27 19.40
CA LEU A 544 0.87 -16.86 18.07
C LEU A 544 0.62 -18.37 18.13
N THR A 545 1.17 -19.08 19.13
CA THR A 545 0.86 -20.50 19.34
C THR A 545 -0.62 -20.72 19.66
N GLU A 546 -1.19 -19.91 20.55
CA GLU A 546 -2.63 -19.96 20.87
C GLU A 546 -3.49 -19.75 19.60
N GLN A 547 -3.12 -18.80 18.73
CA GLN A 547 -3.81 -18.56 17.46
C GLN A 547 -3.73 -19.78 16.52
N SER A 548 -2.55 -20.40 16.40
CA SER A 548 -2.36 -21.58 15.55
C SER A 548 -3.18 -22.80 16.00
N ASN A 549 -3.53 -22.87 17.28
CA ASN A 549 -4.38 -23.93 17.81
C ASN A 549 -5.85 -23.77 17.41
N ILE A 550 -6.32 -22.53 17.15
CA ILE A 550 -7.70 -22.27 16.71
C ILE A 550 -7.89 -22.65 15.25
N SER A 551 -6.95 -22.35 14.36
CA SER A 551 -7.05 -22.75 12.94
C SER A 551 -7.32 -24.25 12.72
N ARG A 552 -6.94 -25.10 13.70
CA ARG A 552 -7.18 -26.56 13.68
C ARG A 552 -8.59 -26.97 14.11
N VAL A 553 -9.32 -26.09 14.80
CA VAL A 553 -10.69 -26.28 15.25
C VAL A 553 -11.57 -25.44 14.31
N ARG A 554 -12.08 -26.08 13.25
CA ARG A 554 -12.87 -25.41 12.19
C ARG A 554 -13.89 -24.44 12.76
N LEU A 555 -13.88 -23.19 12.28
CA LEU A 555 -15.07 -22.34 12.34
C LEU A 555 -16.16 -23.01 11.50
N PRO A 556 -17.37 -23.21 12.04
CA PRO A 556 -18.52 -23.56 11.21
C PRO A 556 -18.69 -22.42 10.19
N SER A 557 -18.56 -22.77 8.92
CA SER A 557 -19.02 -21.94 7.82
C SER A 557 -20.55 -21.83 7.94
N GLY A 558 -21.02 -20.86 8.72
CA GLY A 558 -22.43 -20.52 8.81
C GLY A 558 -22.89 -20.01 7.44
N SER A 559 -23.47 -20.89 6.64
CA SER A 559 -24.29 -20.49 5.50
C SER A 559 -25.62 -20.01 6.05
N LEU A 560 -25.99 -18.76 5.76
CA LEU A 560 -27.35 -18.30 6.05
C LEU A 560 -28.35 -19.11 5.21
N PRO A 561 -29.54 -19.44 5.75
CA PRO A 561 -30.59 -20.12 5.00
C PRO A 561 -31.04 -19.29 3.79
N SER A 562 -31.03 -19.94 2.64
CA SER A 562 -31.53 -19.43 1.37
C SER A 562 -33.05 -19.42 1.35
N ARG A 563 -33.66 -18.29 1.74
CA ARG A 563 -34.97 -17.82 1.23
C ARG A 563 -35.33 -16.48 1.86
N LEU A 564 -34.94 -15.40 1.19
CA LEU A 564 -35.56 -14.07 1.22
C LEU A 564 -34.88 -13.28 0.09
N THR A 565 -35.64 -12.84 -0.92
CA THR A 565 -35.18 -11.84 -1.91
C THR A 565 -35.07 -10.49 -1.19
N ALA A 566 -34.08 -10.34 -0.33
CA ALA A 566 -33.72 -9.07 0.26
C ALA A 566 -32.89 -8.28 -0.76
N SER A 567 -33.26 -7.04 -1.02
CA SER A 567 -32.40 -6.09 -1.72
C SER A 567 -31.12 -5.92 -0.89
N LEU A 568 -30.01 -6.49 -1.33
CA LEU A 568 -28.72 -6.30 -0.67
C LEU A 568 -28.35 -4.81 -0.74
N SER A 569 -28.02 -4.20 0.40
CA SER A 569 -27.54 -2.81 0.44
C SER A 569 -26.07 -2.69 -0.02
N HIS A 570 -25.33 -3.80 0.04
CA HIS A 570 -23.92 -3.91 -0.31
C HIS A 570 -23.58 -5.32 -0.79
N TYR A 571 -22.52 -5.42 -1.59
CA TYR A 571 -21.92 -6.66 -2.08
C TYR A 571 -20.41 -6.58 -1.85
N THR A 572 -19.82 -7.59 -1.22
CA THR A 572 -18.39 -7.62 -0.92
C THR A 572 -17.72 -8.65 -1.83
N CYS A 573 -16.86 -8.17 -2.72
CA CYS A 573 -15.91 -8.99 -3.47
C CYS A 573 -14.67 -9.26 -2.60
N ASP A 574 -13.80 -10.18 -3.04
CA ASP A 574 -12.57 -10.54 -2.33
C ASP A 574 -11.67 -9.35 -1.98
N ARG A 575 -11.69 -8.27 -2.79
CA ARG A 575 -10.79 -7.11 -2.64
C ARG A 575 -11.49 -5.76 -2.42
N PHE A 576 -12.78 -5.65 -2.68
CA PHE A 576 -13.50 -4.38 -2.59
C PHE A 576 -14.99 -4.58 -2.30
N THR A 577 -15.65 -3.52 -1.83
CA THR A 577 -17.09 -3.51 -1.55
C THR A 577 -17.83 -2.65 -2.56
N LEU A 578 -18.88 -3.17 -3.17
CA LEU A 578 -19.85 -2.41 -3.95
C LEU A 578 -21.09 -2.11 -3.11
N SER A 579 -21.69 -0.94 -3.31
CA SER A 579 -22.99 -0.61 -2.70
C SER A 579 -23.73 0.41 -3.55
N VAL A 580 -24.98 0.70 -3.19
CA VAL A 580 -25.75 1.82 -3.79
C VAL A 580 -25.36 3.18 -3.21
N GLN A 581 -24.59 3.20 -2.11
CA GLN A 581 -24.17 4.41 -1.43
C GLN A 581 -23.02 5.10 -2.17
N GLU A 582 -22.96 6.43 -2.06
CA GLU A 582 -21.89 7.23 -2.65
C GLU A 582 -20.50 6.72 -2.24
N GLY A 583 -19.57 6.82 -3.19
CA GLY A 583 -18.20 6.34 -3.04
C GLY A 583 -18.02 4.85 -3.33
N ASN A 584 -19.07 4.02 -3.29
CA ASN A 584 -18.95 2.57 -3.55
C ASN A 584 -19.84 2.08 -4.70
N ASN A 585 -20.42 3.02 -5.45
CA ASN A 585 -21.42 2.75 -6.46
C ASN A 585 -20.94 2.97 -7.90
N ILE A 586 -19.65 3.24 -8.14
CA ILE A 586 -19.14 3.44 -9.51
C ILE A 586 -18.20 2.30 -9.90
N ILE A 587 -18.41 1.79 -11.12
CA ILE A 587 -17.66 0.69 -11.72
C ILE A 587 -17.39 0.98 -13.19
N SER A 588 -16.47 0.23 -13.78
CA SER A 588 -16.26 0.22 -15.23
C SER A 588 -16.45 -1.18 -15.81
N CYS A 589 -16.97 -1.23 -17.04
CA CYS A 589 -17.14 -2.43 -17.85
C CYS A 589 -16.86 -2.07 -19.32
N ALA A 590 -15.94 -2.78 -19.97
CA ALA A 590 -15.46 -2.51 -21.32
C ALA A 590 -15.09 -1.02 -21.54
N SER A 591 -14.38 -0.41 -20.57
CA SER A 591 -14.05 1.04 -20.55
C SER A 591 -15.24 2.01 -20.47
N THR A 592 -16.47 1.50 -20.32
CA THR A 592 -17.66 2.31 -20.07
C THR A 592 -17.87 2.45 -18.56
N ILE A 593 -18.24 3.65 -18.11
CA ILE A 593 -18.40 3.96 -16.68
C ILE A 593 -19.87 3.89 -16.30
N PHE A 594 -20.17 3.15 -15.23
CA PHE A 594 -21.52 2.93 -14.75
C PHE A 594 -21.67 3.30 -13.28
N LYS A 595 -22.87 3.78 -12.93
CA LYS A 595 -23.35 3.95 -11.56
C LYS A 595 -24.30 2.80 -11.20
N ILE A 596 -24.07 2.15 -10.07
CA ILE A 596 -24.94 1.14 -9.47
C ILE A 596 -26.11 1.85 -8.80
N GLU A 597 -27.33 1.50 -9.21
CA GLU A 597 -28.56 2.03 -8.62
C GLU A 597 -29.26 0.99 -7.73
N LYS A 598 -29.11 -0.30 -8.06
CA LYS A 598 -29.68 -1.39 -7.27
C LYS A 598 -28.82 -2.64 -7.35
N ILE A 599 -28.72 -3.36 -6.23
CA ILE A 599 -28.12 -4.69 -6.16
C ILE A 599 -29.26 -5.69 -5.92
N GLN A 600 -29.31 -6.74 -6.72
CA GLN A 600 -30.36 -7.75 -6.63
C GLN A 600 -29.78 -9.15 -6.78
N THR A 601 -30.32 -10.11 -6.03
CA THR A 601 -29.92 -11.51 -6.10
C THR A 601 -31.11 -12.34 -6.57
N THR A 602 -30.92 -13.04 -7.69
CA THR A 602 -31.95 -13.90 -8.29
C THR A 602 -31.36 -15.30 -8.46
N HIS A 603 -32.01 -16.33 -7.90
CA HIS A 603 -31.53 -17.71 -7.91
C HIS A 603 -30.07 -17.89 -7.42
N GLY A 604 -29.65 -17.11 -6.42
CA GLY A 604 -28.30 -17.17 -5.87
C GLY A 604 -27.24 -16.42 -6.69
N VAL A 605 -27.61 -15.81 -7.82
CA VAL A 605 -26.71 -14.98 -8.64
C VAL A 605 -26.97 -13.51 -8.35
N THR A 606 -25.93 -12.79 -7.95
CA THR A 606 -25.98 -11.34 -7.73
C THR A 606 -25.78 -10.60 -9.06
N SER A 607 -26.66 -9.63 -9.32
CA SER A 607 -26.62 -8.73 -10.46
C SER A 607 -26.80 -7.28 -10.02
N PHE A 608 -26.35 -6.35 -10.86
CA PHE A 608 -26.32 -4.93 -10.60
C PHE A 608 -27.16 -4.22 -11.66
N VAL A 609 -28.18 -3.48 -11.21
CA VAL A 609 -28.89 -2.53 -12.08
C VAL A 609 -28.07 -1.26 -12.13
N VAL A 610 -27.64 -0.89 -13.33
CA VAL A 610 -26.65 0.15 -13.57
C VAL A 610 -27.13 1.16 -14.59
N ARG A 611 -26.61 2.38 -14.46
CA ARG A 611 -26.84 3.49 -15.39
C ARG A 611 -25.51 4.01 -15.91
N GLN A 612 -25.41 4.18 -17.23
CA GLN A 612 -24.17 4.60 -17.90
C GLN A 612 -23.97 6.11 -17.82
N TYR A 613 -22.71 6.55 -17.66
CA TYR A 613 -22.31 7.92 -17.95
C TYR A 613 -22.01 8.08 -19.44
N VAL A 614 -22.71 9.01 -20.09
CA VAL A 614 -22.68 9.16 -21.56
C VAL A 614 -21.55 10.10 -21.99
N GLN A 615 -21.33 11.17 -21.24
CA GLN A 615 -20.28 12.14 -21.53
C GLN A 615 -19.03 11.88 -20.69
N GLN A 616 -17.91 11.59 -21.37
CA GLN A 616 -16.59 11.46 -20.76
C GLN A 616 -15.64 12.48 -21.38
N GLN A 617 -15.01 13.30 -20.55
CA GLN A 617 -14.01 14.29 -20.97
C GLN A 617 -12.70 14.08 -20.23
N PRO A 618 -11.55 14.39 -20.85
CA PRO A 618 -10.28 14.29 -20.14
C PRO A 618 -10.21 15.30 -18.98
N PHE A 619 -9.79 14.83 -17.81
CA PHE A 619 -9.48 15.70 -16.68
C PHE A 619 -8.19 16.50 -16.90
N PHE A 620 -7.18 15.88 -17.52
CA PHE A 620 -5.95 16.54 -17.99
C PHE A 620 -5.45 15.90 -19.29
N ASN A 621 -4.66 16.66 -20.05
CA ASN A 621 -4.05 16.22 -21.31
C ASN A 621 -2.53 16.07 -21.24
N TYR A 622 -1.93 16.34 -20.07
CA TYR A 622 -0.49 16.31 -19.87
C TYR A 622 -0.14 15.41 -18.67
N PRO A 623 0.93 14.61 -18.74
CA PRO A 623 1.74 14.31 -19.93
C PRO A 623 1.01 13.44 -20.98
N VAL A 624 -0.10 12.83 -20.59
CA VAL A 624 -0.95 11.98 -21.42
C VAL A 624 -2.42 12.40 -21.26
N ASN A 625 -3.25 12.08 -22.25
CA ASN A 625 -4.70 12.23 -22.11
C ASN A 625 -5.21 11.29 -21.00
N SER A 626 -5.81 11.86 -19.95
CA SER A 626 -6.31 11.11 -18.79
C SER A 626 -7.33 10.02 -19.13
N LEU A 627 -8.04 10.09 -20.26
CA LEU A 627 -8.95 9.03 -20.69
C LEU A 627 -8.19 7.72 -20.99
N GLN A 628 -6.97 7.80 -21.51
CA GLN A 628 -6.11 6.62 -21.75
C GLN A 628 -5.73 5.93 -20.43
N MET A 629 -5.76 6.68 -19.33
CA MET A 629 -5.52 6.18 -17.97
C MET A 629 -6.77 5.58 -17.33
N GLY A 630 -7.93 5.65 -17.99
CA GLY A 630 -9.24 5.36 -17.39
C GLY A 630 -9.76 6.46 -16.45
N THR A 631 -9.17 7.66 -16.50
CA THR A 631 -9.57 8.80 -15.68
C THR A 631 -10.39 9.79 -16.52
N ALA A 632 -11.64 10.00 -16.11
CA ALA A 632 -12.59 10.81 -16.86
C ALA A 632 -13.32 11.83 -15.98
N VAL A 633 -13.71 12.96 -16.57
CA VAL A 633 -14.73 13.84 -16.02
C VAL A 633 -16.08 13.40 -16.58
N VAL A 634 -17.05 13.14 -15.71
CA VAL A 634 -18.41 12.69 -16.07
C VAL A 634 -19.47 13.62 -15.46
N GLU A 635 -20.61 13.74 -16.14
CA GLU A 635 -21.72 14.62 -15.73
C GLU A 635 -23.08 13.97 -16.03
N GLU A 636 -23.33 13.64 -17.30
CA GLU A 636 -24.63 13.14 -17.75
C GLU A 636 -24.71 11.61 -17.71
N MET A 637 -25.86 11.13 -17.23
CA MET A 637 -26.22 9.71 -17.23
C MET A 637 -27.34 9.46 -18.24
N CYS A 638 -27.37 8.27 -18.86
CA CYS A 638 -28.48 7.87 -19.71
C CYS A 638 -29.76 7.66 -18.89
N THR A 639 -30.92 7.70 -19.55
CA THR A 639 -32.22 7.44 -18.92
C THR A 639 -32.41 5.95 -18.62
N GLU A 640 -31.96 5.11 -19.55
CA GLU A 640 -32.10 3.66 -19.50
C GLU A 640 -31.16 3.01 -18.49
N THR A 641 -31.60 1.89 -17.92
CA THR A 641 -30.81 1.06 -17.01
C THR A 641 -30.47 -0.26 -17.67
N SER A 642 -29.26 -0.74 -17.44
CA SER A 642 -28.80 -2.06 -17.87
C SER A 642 -28.61 -2.96 -16.65
N ILE A 643 -28.59 -4.28 -16.87
CA ILE A 643 -28.25 -5.26 -15.83
C ILE A 643 -26.91 -5.88 -16.19
N ILE A 644 -25.99 -5.90 -15.24
CA ILE A 644 -24.70 -6.56 -15.36
C ILE A 644 -24.45 -7.50 -14.18
N THR A 645 -23.47 -8.39 -14.32
CA THR A 645 -23.03 -9.32 -13.28
C THR A 645 -21.62 -8.96 -12.81
N GLU A 646 -21.16 -9.61 -11.73
CA GLU A 646 -19.79 -9.42 -11.24
C GLU A 646 -18.73 -9.73 -12.30
N LYS A 647 -19.00 -10.70 -13.20
CA LYS A 647 -18.07 -11.11 -14.25
C LYS A 647 -17.83 -10.04 -15.30
N ASP A 648 -18.75 -9.09 -15.43
CA ASP A 648 -18.67 -8.00 -16.41
C ASP A 648 -17.87 -6.80 -15.85
N ILE A 649 -17.55 -6.79 -14.55
CA ILE A 649 -16.90 -5.66 -13.90
C ILE A 649 -15.39 -5.72 -14.14
N ASP A 650 -14.86 -4.77 -14.91
CA ASP A 650 -13.42 -4.64 -15.14
C ASP A 650 -12.71 -4.15 -13.88
N CYS A 651 -13.23 -3.07 -13.29
CA CYS A 651 -12.71 -2.52 -12.04
C CYS A 651 -13.71 -1.61 -11.33
N LYS A 652 -13.58 -1.55 -10.01
CA LYS A 652 -14.22 -0.52 -9.18
C LYS A 652 -13.58 0.84 -9.45
N MET A 653 -14.40 1.89 -9.47
CA MET A 653 -13.94 3.26 -9.70
C MET A 653 -14.11 4.13 -8.44
N VAL A 654 -13.25 5.13 -8.33
CA VAL A 654 -13.28 6.18 -7.31
C VAL A 654 -13.89 7.43 -7.93
N ALA A 655 -15.03 7.87 -7.40
CA ALA A 655 -15.70 9.09 -7.85
C ALA A 655 -15.44 10.25 -6.89
N ILE A 656 -14.84 11.33 -7.39
CA ILE A 656 -14.46 12.48 -6.59
C ILE A 656 -15.18 13.74 -7.12
N PRO A 657 -15.86 14.51 -6.27
CA PRO A 657 -16.50 15.75 -6.68
C PRO A 657 -15.53 16.77 -7.30
N TYR A 658 -15.94 17.36 -8.41
CA TYR A 658 -15.20 18.41 -9.10
C TYR A 658 -16.16 19.43 -9.70
N LYS A 659 -16.37 20.54 -8.97
CA LYS A 659 -17.41 21.54 -9.27
C LYS A 659 -18.80 20.88 -9.29
N THR A 660 -19.53 20.97 -10.40
CA THR A 660 -20.83 20.32 -10.62
C THR A 660 -20.71 18.90 -11.21
N ARG A 661 -19.48 18.42 -11.44
CA ARG A 661 -19.18 17.15 -12.12
C ARG A 661 -18.46 16.19 -11.19
N LEU A 662 -18.19 14.98 -11.69
CA LEU A 662 -17.36 13.99 -11.01
C LEU A 662 -16.08 13.74 -11.82
N VAL A 663 -14.94 13.60 -11.14
CA VAL A 663 -13.74 12.98 -11.72
C VAL A 663 -13.70 11.54 -11.23
N ILE A 664 -13.67 10.61 -12.18
CA ILE A 664 -13.64 9.18 -11.93
C ILE A 664 -12.22 8.66 -12.15
N TYR A 665 -11.71 7.85 -11.24
CA TYR A 665 -10.41 7.16 -11.34
C TYR A 665 -10.59 5.65 -11.18
N PRO A 666 -9.79 4.81 -11.84
CA PRO A 666 -9.74 3.38 -11.52
C PRO A 666 -9.15 3.14 -10.13
N LEU A 667 -9.70 2.20 -9.37
CA LEU A 667 -9.19 1.82 -8.04
C LEU A 667 -7.95 0.92 -8.17
N ASN A 668 -6.81 1.51 -8.53
CA ASN A 668 -5.56 0.79 -8.84
C ASN A 668 -4.68 0.41 -7.65
N HIS A 669 -5.09 0.61 -6.38
CA HIS A 669 -4.18 0.40 -5.24
C HIS A 669 -4.46 -0.85 -4.38
N LEU A 670 -5.32 -1.74 -4.89
CA LEU A 670 -5.76 -2.97 -4.22
C LEU A 670 -4.94 -4.20 -4.62
#